data_AF-A0A3D8JPL0-F1
#
_entry.id   AF-A0A3D8JPL0-F1
#
_cell.length_a   1.000
_cell.length_b   1.000
_cell.length_c   1.000
_cell.angle_alpha   90.00
_cell.angle_beta   90.00
_cell.angle_gamma   90.00
#
_symmetry.space_group_name_H-M   'P 1'
#
loop_
_entity.id
_entity.type
_entity.pdbx_description
1 polymer ?
#
loop_
_entity_poly.entity_id
_entity_poly.type
_entity_poly.pdbx_seq_one_letter_code
_entity_poly.pdbx_strand_id
1 'polypeptide(L)'
;MAYCEWLTGNYDEARTRLFELGDDLEEDGLGLLSNLIVVDSDYKRRRADMEAIWPRLQAVIAADSVPLIAAVARSQGFWPTDSENREQRRCDVERLLELHPANQFIRLAVLLERQIDDVDAAEQYALLKAMPNRSPAPRYIWEAAKVAANAGQPAEALEYLNQLEVRERSSFDPSSNLLFHIELARCIVAIEQNGSDAMSGFDRLLGDASLDRENRVIACLAALEAACRVAPERVSELGDRYLDARWAQGYGPGFEAYDLSNDTAPIEGAGWDTWAHAWSCGDVRPLLTRLGTASHGCASLFFRACHANLKIDEQTDAGVEVADLPTSFWDGLAEVLGDIAGYEAEFSGRLLSLHTAIRAHRADPDWATIGRQWIASEWASNQDKYAVTHGELTVDLACRETESIRRFAAGVIDWLKDTPVPAPSGYDIVERVLDELRSREVRNEFYQLIDIVSQSDNRPDVQFDLGLGAQWMKKDATARAAYQRTLANQPENGSAIFNSLLLCKTSADAQFLEEIAGFVLQFPASASERKAQLESALESARKRCEDVDAAKRRMIREELSRYPALVEGSIEPADISLRSAVALLALLRCANAEPGDDDLPPFKASAIPFAPVVSCRRILFDLLKTGLVTVHPKTSIDAFAFKDGELTGWRFDSIRWRLSPSCEFLVERLRALNGTIPKAWREEVQPLTLEIARGEVVEYLNFLAEERGWPEPRDTEEVADLTRALVNELPVAQAFHMAYLGAMSASDYKQKYPVSGQQAADMLVKRTGQRLESVRAGRFPAREFERPWKVARSAISFALWGTILDMGDDGFTRLLGDVAGKL
;
A
#
# COMPACT_ATOMS: atom_id res chain seq x y z
N MET A 1 -41.70 23.74 59.61
CA MET A 1 -41.76 22.35 59.08
C MET A 1 -40.55 22.02 58.22
N ALA A 2 -40.26 22.76 57.13
CA ALA A 2 -39.08 22.50 56.29
C ALA A 2 -37.75 22.49 57.09
N TYR A 3 -37.59 23.40 58.07
CA TYR A 3 -36.43 23.38 58.98
C TYR A 3 -36.33 22.11 59.84
N CYS A 4 -37.46 21.54 60.28
CA CYS A 4 -37.47 20.29 61.04
C CYS A 4 -37.08 19.10 60.15
N GLU A 5 -37.59 19.06 58.91
CA GLU A 5 -37.22 18.05 57.91
C GLU A 5 -35.72 18.11 57.59
N TRP A 6 -35.16 19.32 57.47
CA TRP A 6 -33.72 19.53 57.32
C TRP A 6 -32.93 19.00 58.52
N LEU A 7 -33.37 19.28 59.76
CA LEU A 7 -32.72 18.77 60.97
C LEU A 7 -32.78 17.24 61.10
N THR A 8 -33.79 16.58 60.52
CA THR A 8 -33.92 15.12 60.52
C THR A 8 -33.27 14.45 59.31
N GLY A 9 -32.60 15.20 58.43
CA GLY A 9 -31.91 14.67 57.24
C GLY A 9 -32.79 14.46 56.01
N ASN A 10 -34.06 14.89 56.03
CA ASN A 10 -35.00 14.80 54.91
C ASN A 10 -34.83 15.99 53.96
N TYR A 11 -33.65 16.12 53.35
CA TYR A 11 -33.24 17.30 52.59
C TYR A 11 -34.09 17.57 51.33
N ASP A 12 -34.47 16.55 50.57
CA ASP A 12 -35.33 16.71 49.38
C ASP A 12 -36.74 17.20 49.74
N GLU A 13 -37.30 16.71 50.85
CA GLU A 13 -38.62 17.12 51.36
C GLU A 13 -38.58 18.56 51.88
N ALA A 14 -37.52 18.92 52.61
CA ALA A 14 -37.27 20.30 53.03
C ALA A 14 -37.14 21.25 51.82
N ARG A 15 -36.35 20.85 50.81
CA ARG A 15 -36.16 21.62 49.56
C ARG A 15 -37.47 21.81 48.81
N THR A 16 -38.25 20.74 48.62
CA THR A 16 -39.54 20.78 47.91
C THR A 16 -40.51 21.75 48.57
N ARG A 17 -40.68 21.64 49.89
CA ARG A 17 -41.56 22.53 50.66
C ARG A 17 -41.15 24.00 50.60
N LEU A 18 -39.85 24.28 50.54
CA LEU A 18 -39.34 25.65 50.43
C LEU A 18 -39.54 26.22 49.02
N PHE A 19 -39.39 25.41 47.97
CA PHE A 19 -39.69 25.83 46.60
C PHE A 19 -41.20 26.10 46.39
N GLU A 20 -42.07 25.30 46.99
CA GLU A 20 -43.54 25.47 46.92
C GLU A 20 -44.04 26.81 47.48
N LEU A 21 -43.28 27.43 48.39
CA LEU A 21 -43.63 28.74 48.96
C LEU A 21 -43.43 29.91 47.98
N GLY A 22 -42.67 29.72 46.89
CA GLY A 22 -42.53 30.74 45.84
C GLY A 22 -42.15 32.11 46.39
N ASP A 23 -42.94 33.13 46.06
CA ASP A 23 -42.74 34.52 46.50
C ASP A 23 -43.02 34.76 47.99
N ASP A 24 -43.78 33.86 48.65
CA ASP A 24 -44.08 33.93 50.09
C ASP A 24 -42.92 33.43 50.97
N LEU A 25 -41.82 32.98 50.36
CA LEU A 25 -40.63 32.51 51.08
C LEU A 25 -39.85 33.68 51.69
N GLU A 26 -39.90 33.78 53.02
CA GLU A 26 -39.15 34.76 53.83
C GLU A 26 -37.62 34.58 53.73
N GLU A 27 -36.86 35.61 54.11
CA GLU A 27 -35.40 35.67 53.95
C GLU A 27 -34.65 34.52 54.64
N ASP A 28 -35.07 34.10 55.84
CA ASP A 28 -34.52 32.92 56.54
C ASP A 28 -34.80 31.61 55.78
N GLY A 29 -36.00 31.49 55.22
CA GLY A 29 -36.39 30.36 54.39
C GLY A 29 -35.62 30.32 53.07
N LEU A 30 -35.34 31.48 52.48
CA LEU A 30 -34.51 31.63 51.29
C LEU A 30 -33.06 31.22 51.57
N GLY A 31 -32.51 31.59 52.74
CA GLY A 31 -31.19 31.14 53.17
C GLY A 31 -31.12 29.63 53.42
N LEU A 32 -32.17 29.03 54.03
CA LEU A 32 -32.24 27.57 54.19
C LEU A 32 -32.30 26.84 52.85
N LEU A 33 -33.13 27.33 51.92
CA LEU A 33 -33.24 26.80 50.56
C LEU A 33 -31.90 26.90 49.82
N SER A 34 -31.24 28.05 49.93
CA SER A 34 -29.94 28.29 49.32
C SER A 34 -28.86 27.34 49.85
N ASN A 35 -28.82 27.07 51.17
CA ASN A 35 -27.91 26.08 51.74
C ASN A 35 -28.18 24.66 51.22
N LEU A 36 -29.46 24.26 51.13
CA LEU A 36 -29.86 22.96 50.56
C LEU A 36 -29.44 22.80 49.10
N ILE A 37 -29.50 23.88 48.32
CA ILE A 37 -29.06 23.88 46.92
C ILE A 37 -27.55 23.74 46.81
N VAL A 38 -26.77 24.49 47.61
CA VAL A 38 -25.30 24.47 47.55
C VAL A 38 -24.73 23.07 47.80
N VAL A 39 -25.35 22.30 48.69
CA VAL A 39 -24.90 20.94 49.05
C VAL A 39 -25.57 19.83 48.23
N ASP A 40 -26.37 20.16 47.22
CA ASP A 40 -27.04 19.15 46.38
C ASP A 40 -26.02 18.40 45.51
N SER A 41 -26.07 17.07 45.58
CA SER A 41 -25.22 16.16 44.80
C SER A 41 -25.60 16.11 43.31
N ASP A 42 -26.86 16.42 42.95
CA ASP A 42 -27.27 16.50 41.54
C ASP A 42 -26.82 17.84 40.94
N TYR A 43 -25.68 17.84 40.23
CA TYR A 43 -25.11 19.06 39.68
C TYR A 43 -26.02 19.78 38.67
N LYS A 44 -26.90 19.06 37.94
CA LYS A 44 -27.80 19.67 36.95
C LYS A 44 -28.95 20.36 37.66
N ARG A 45 -29.56 19.69 38.64
CA ARG A 45 -30.61 20.24 39.49
C ARG A 45 -30.09 21.43 40.29
N ARG A 46 -28.93 21.28 40.92
CA ARG A 46 -28.23 22.35 41.63
C ARG A 46 -28.05 23.58 40.76
N ARG A 47 -27.49 23.43 39.54
CA ARG A 47 -27.26 24.57 38.64
C ARG A 47 -28.56 25.31 38.29
N ALA A 48 -29.61 24.58 37.92
CA ALA A 48 -30.90 25.16 37.57
C ALA A 48 -31.54 25.89 38.76
N ASP A 49 -31.46 25.30 39.96
CA ASP A 49 -31.96 25.90 41.19
C ASP A 49 -31.18 27.16 41.59
N MET A 50 -29.85 27.14 41.45
CA MET A 50 -29.00 28.29 41.71
C MET A 50 -29.35 29.44 40.77
N GLU A 51 -29.54 29.18 39.48
CA GLU A 51 -29.98 30.18 38.49
C GLU A 51 -31.36 30.77 38.85
N ALA A 52 -32.30 29.95 39.33
CA ALA A 52 -33.64 30.39 39.72
C ALA A 52 -33.66 31.22 41.00
N ILE A 53 -32.84 30.88 41.99
CA ILE A 53 -32.84 31.50 43.33
C ILE A 53 -31.90 32.71 43.42
N TRP A 54 -30.85 32.76 42.60
CA TRP A 54 -29.79 33.77 42.69
C TRP A 54 -30.29 35.23 42.76
N PRO A 55 -31.21 35.71 41.91
CA PRO A 55 -31.66 37.10 41.98
C PRO A 55 -32.30 37.48 43.33
N ARG A 56 -33.00 36.53 43.96
CA ARG A 56 -33.63 36.74 45.27
C ARG A 56 -32.60 36.71 46.39
N LEU A 57 -31.66 35.77 46.34
CA LEU A 57 -30.58 35.71 47.33
C LEU A 57 -29.72 36.97 47.25
N GLN A 58 -29.42 37.46 46.05
CA GLN A 58 -28.66 38.68 45.81
C GLN A 58 -29.35 39.91 46.43
N ALA A 59 -30.68 40.01 46.34
CA ALA A 59 -31.44 41.07 47.00
C ALA A 59 -31.36 40.99 48.53
N VAL A 60 -31.44 39.79 49.10
CA VAL A 60 -31.35 39.57 50.56
C VAL A 60 -29.96 39.93 51.09
N ILE A 61 -28.88 39.52 50.41
CA ILE A 61 -27.51 39.82 50.87
C ILE A 61 -27.11 41.29 50.69
N ALA A 62 -27.82 42.05 49.87
CA ALA A 62 -27.60 43.49 49.70
C ALA A 62 -28.30 44.34 50.78
N ALA A 63 -29.22 43.75 51.56
CA ALA A 63 -29.95 44.45 52.62
C ALA A 63 -29.05 44.85 53.81
N ASP A 64 -29.46 45.85 54.58
CA ASP A 64 -28.74 46.33 55.78
C ASP A 64 -28.72 45.32 56.92
N SER A 65 -29.72 44.43 56.97
CA SER A 65 -29.81 43.33 57.93
C SER A 65 -29.96 42.02 57.15
N VAL A 66 -28.90 41.22 57.11
CA VAL A 66 -28.88 39.95 56.39
C VAL A 66 -29.03 38.79 57.39
N PRO A 67 -30.01 37.90 57.26
CA PRO A 67 -30.10 36.74 58.13
C PRO A 67 -28.89 35.83 58.01
N LEU A 68 -28.43 35.28 59.15
CA LEU A 68 -27.20 34.49 59.21
C LEU A 68 -27.21 33.31 58.25
N ILE A 69 -28.35 32.63 58.12
CA ILE A 69 -28.49 31.46 57.26
C ILE A 69 -28.34 31.80 55.77
N ALA A 70 -28.81 32.98 55.34
CA ALA A 70 -28.62 33.51 53.99
C ALA A 70 -27.18 33.96 53.75
N ALA A 71 -26.56 34.61 54.76
CA ALA A 71 -25.15 35.00 54.71
C ALA A 71 -24.22 33.78 54.56
N VAL A 72 -24.49 32.70 55.32
CA VAL A 72 -23.74 31.44 55.22
C VAL A 72 -23.95 30.79 53.84
N ALA A 73 -25.18 30.74 53.34
CA ALA A 73 -25.47 30.15 52.02
C ALA A 73 -24.76 30.87 50.87
N ARG A 74 -24.70 32.21 50.92
CA ARG A 74 -23.92 33.01 49.98
C ARG A 74 -22.42 32.68 50.05
N SER A 75 -21.90 32.46 51.25
CA SER A 75 -20.47 32.24 51.49
C SER A 75 -19.97 30.85 51.08
N GLN A 76 -20.82 29.81 51.16
CA GLN A 76 -20.42 28.42 50.94
C GLN A 76 -20.45 27.95 49.47
N GLY A 77 -21.13 28.68 48.57
CA GLY A 77 -21.26 28.33 47.16
C GLY A 77 -20.63 29.35 46.19
N PHE A 78 -20.36 28.88 44.96
CA PHE A 78 -20.10 29.75 43.80
C PHE A 78 -21.42 29.93 43.04
N TRP A 79 -22.00 31.13 43.15
CA TRP A 79 -23.30 31.46 42.57
C TRP A 79 -23.16 31.94 41.11
N PRO A 80 -24.24 31.93 40.31
CA PRO A 80 -24.19 32.44 38.94
C PRO A 80 -23.54 33.83 38.90
N THR A 81 -22.71 34.10 37.88
CA THR A 81 -21.90 35.32 37.71
C THR A 81 -20.64 35.46 38.59
N ASP A 82 -20.45 34.66 39.65
CA ASP A 82 -19.25 34.73 40.50
C ASP A 82 -17.94 34.43 39.73
N SER A 83 -17.99 33.56 38.71
CA SER A 83 -16.85 33.27 37.84
C SER A 83 -16.48 34.43 36.92
N GLU A 84 -17.45 35.26 36.56
CA GLU A 84 -17.28 36.42 35.65
C GLU A 84 -16.95 37.70 36.43
N ASN A 85 -17.39 37.79 37.70
CA ASN A 85 -17.18 38.94 38.56
C ASN A 85 -16.75 38.53 39.99
N ARG A 86 -15.52 38.02 40.09
CA ARG A 86 -14.90 37.64 41.37
C ARG A 86 -14.79 38.80 42.37
N GLU A 87 -14.56 40.02 41.88
CA GLU A 87 -14.47 41.19 42.74
C GLU A 87 -15.78 41.45 43.50
N GLN A 88 -16.93 41.33 42.83
CA GLN A 88 -18.22 41.44 43.49
C GLN A 88 -18.42 40.36 44.55
N ARG A 89 -18.02 39.12 44.26
CA ARG A 89 -18.08 38.02 45.25
C ARG A 89 -17.28 38.36 46.50
N ARG A 90 -16.04 38.82 46.33
CA ARG A 90 -15.15 39.21 47.42
C ARG A 90 -15.79 40.30 48.29
N CYS A 91 -16.28 41.37 47.66
CA CYS A 91 -16.98 42.46 48.36
C CYS A 91 -18.20 41.95 49.15
N ASP A 92 -18.99 41.03 48.58
CA ASP A 92 -20.14 40.45 49.25
C ASP A 92 -19.72 39.68 50.52
N VAL A 93 -18.75 38.76 50.42
CA VAL A 93 -18.36 37.91 51.56
C VAL A 93 -17.64 38.70 52.65
N GLU A 94 -16.88 39.74 52.30
CA GLU A 94 -16.25 40.65 53.27
C GLU A 94 -17.30 41.44 54.05
N ARG A 95 -18.29 42.03 53.35
CA ARG A 95 -19.42 42.71 53.99
C ARG A 95 -20.20 41.77 54.91
N LEU A 96 -20.46 40.55 54.47
CA LEU A 96 -21.17 39.55 55.29
C LEU A 96 -20.36 39.15 56.54
N LEU A 97 -19.02 39.16 56.48
CA LEU A 97 -18.17 38.93 57.64
C LEU A 97 -18.23 40.10 58.63
N GLU A 98 -18.32 41.34 58.14
CA GLU A 98 -18.51 42.52 59.00
C GLU A 98 -19.85 42.47 59.75
N LEU A 99 -20.91 42.03 59.07
CA LEU A 99 -22.24 41.87 59.68
C LEU A 99 -22.30 40.69 60.66
N HIS A 100 -21.56 39.60 60.39
CA HIS A 100 -21.56 38.37 61.19
C HIS A 100 -20.15 37.96 61.63
N PRO A 101 -19.44 38.76 62.45
CA PRO A 101 -18.01 38.57 62.72
C PRO A 101 -17.69 37.32 63.53
N ALA A 102 -18.67 36.69 64.18
CA ALA A 102 -18.46 35.42 64.90
C ALA A 102 -18.57 34.19 63.99
N ASN A 103 -19.06 34.31 62.76
CA ASN A 103 -19.31 33.15 61.90
C ASN A 103 -18.04 32.65 61.23
N GLN A 104 -17.71 31.38 61.47
CA GLN A 104 -16.50 30.75 60.94
C GLN A 104 -16.56 30.41 59.45
N PHE A 105 -17.74 30.11 58.90
CA PHE A 105 -17.90 29.71 57.50
C PHE A 105 -17.75 30.89 56.55
N ILE A 106 -18.32 32.04 56.91
CA ILE A 106 -18.12 33.30 56.18
C ILE A 106 -16.64 33.71 56.23
N ARG A 107 -15.99 33.54 57.39
CA ARG A 107 -14.55 33.80 57.54
C ARG A 107 -13.70 32.91 56.64
N LEU A 108 -14.02 31.62 56.52
CA LEU A 108 -13.33 30.72 55.59
C LEU A 108 -13.57 31.10 54.12
N ALA A 109 -14.74 31.64 53.78
CA ALA A 109 -15.00 32.15 52.44
C ALA A 109 -14.16 33.39 52.12
N VAL A 110 -13.98 34.31 53.08
CA VAL A 110 -13.06 35.46 52.93
C VAL A 110 -11.61 34.98 52.84
N LEU A 111 -11.22 33.96 53.62
CA LEU A 111 -9.89 33.35 53.52
C LEU A 111 -9.63 32.82 52.11
N LEU A 112 -10.59 32.11 51.52
CA LEU A 112 -10.45 31.57 50.16
C LEU A 112 -10.22 32.67 49.13
N GLU A 113 -10.97 33.78 49.19
CA GLU A 113 -10.76 34.92 48.29
C GLU A 113 -9.37 35.54 48.48
N ARG A 114 -8.90 35.68 49.73
CA ARG A 114 -7.54 36.17 50.01
C ARG A 114 -6.44 35.23 49.49
N GLN A 115 -6.67 33.92 49.54
CA GLN A 115 -5.74 32.93 48.98
C GLN A 115 -5.70 33.01 47.44
N ILE A 116 -6.84 33.25 46.80
CA ILE A 116 -6.91 33.45 45.34
C ILE A 116 -6.17 34.73 44.93
N ASP A 117 -6.26 35.79 45.74
CA ASP A 117 -5.55 37.06 45.54
C ASP A 117 -4.06 37.03 45.98
N ASP A 118 -3.55 35.86 46.38
CA ASP A 118 -2.15 35.65 46.84
C ASP A 118 -1.73 36.58 47.99
N VAL A 119 -2.66 36.85 48.92
CA VAL A 119 -2.41 37.68 50.11
C VAL A 119 -1.44 36.98 51.06
N ASP A 120 -0.56 37.75 51.70
CA ASP A 120 0.47 37.24 52.62
C ASP A 120 -0.08 36.35 53.76
N ALA A 121 0.69 35.31 54.11
CA ALA A 121 0.31 34.32 55.11
C ALA A 121 0.05 34.93 56.49
N ALA A 122 0.73 36.02 56.88
CA ALA A 122 0.51 36.68 58.15
C ALA A 122 -0.86 37.36 58.21
N GLU A 123 -1.35 37.92 57.10
CA GLU A 123 -2.68 38.53 57.02
C GLU A 123 -3.79 37.48 57.00
N GLN A 124 -3.58 36.35 56.32
CA GLN A 124 -4.46 35.18 56.39
C GLN A 124 -4.55 34.65 57.83
N TYR A 125 -3.42 34.58 58.53
CA TYR A 125 -3.34 34.15 59.92
C TYR A 125 -4.08 35.11 60.85
N ALA A 126 -3.89 36.42 60.68
CA ALA A 126 -4.61 37.44 61.44
C ALA A 126 -6.14 37.34 61.24
N LEU A 127 -6.61 37.06 60.02
CA LEU A 127 -8.04 36.86 59.74
C LEU A 127 -8.64 35.71 60.56
N LEU A 128 -7.95 34.57 60.61
CA LEU A 128 -8.39 33.40 61.38
C LEU A 128 -8.26 33.57 62.90
N LYS A 129 -7.38 34.48 63.35
CA LYS A 129 -7.17 34.78 64.77
C LYS A 129 -8.03 35.89 65.34
N ALA A 130 -8.58 36.75 64.50
CA ALA A 130 -9.33 37.94 64.93
C ALA A 130 -10.45 37.63 65.94
N MET A 131 -11.12 36.48 65.80
CA MET A 131 -12.20 36.03 66.69
C MET A 131 -12.11 34.52 66.96
N PRO A 132 -11.51 34.08 68.08
CA PRO A 132 -11.41 32.67 68.43
C PRO A 132 -12.79 32.03 68.59
N ASN A 133 -13.02 30.90 67.92
CA ASN A 133 -14.25 30.13 68.05
C ASN A 133 -14.10 29.07 69.16
N ARG A 134 -15.12 28.95 70.02
CA ARG A 134 -15.11 27.98 71.14
C ARG A 134 -15.33 26.53 70.68
N SER A 135 -15.91 26.34 69.50
CA SER A 135 -16.13 25.03 68.89
C SER A 135 -15.89 25.14 67.39
N PRO A 136 -14.61 25.16 66.94
CA PRO A 136 -14.29 25.30 65.53
C PRO A 136 -14.76 24.07 64.74
N ALA A 137 -15.26 24.31 63.53
CA ALA A 137 -15.60 23.27 62.58
C ALA A 137 -14.31 22.56 62.11
N PRO A 138 -14.36 21.26 61.75
CA PRO A 138 -13.17 20.52 61.31
C PRO A 138 -12.41 21.20 60.17
N ARG A 139 -13.14 21.69 59.14
CA ARG A 139 -12.58 22.46 58.03
C ARG A 139 -11.86 23.72 58.50
N TYR A 140 -12.39 24.40 59.52
CA TYR A 140 -11.74 25.57 60.12
C TYR A 140 -10.41 25.19 60.79
N ILE A 141 -10.38 24.07 61.51
CA ILE A 141 -9.17 23.57 62.17
C ILE A 141 -8.11 23.21 61.11
N TRP A 142 -8.51 22.58 60.00
CA TRP A 142 -7.62 22.26 58.87
C TRP A 142 -6.99 23.51 58.24
N GLU A 143 -7.80 24.49 57.86
CA GLU A 143 -7.31 25.73 57.25
C GLU A 143 -6.50 26.57 58.25
N ALA A 144 -6.89 26.59 59.52
CA ALA A 144 -6.12 27.26 60.57
C ALA A 144 -4.74 26.60 60.76
N ALA A 145 -4.64 25.27 60.69
CA ALA A 145 -3.36 24.58 60.72
C ALA A 145 -2.46 24.98 59.53
N LYS A 146 -3.03 24.99 58.32
CA LYS A 146 -2.34 25.35 57.08
C LYS A 146 -1.79 26.78 57.12
N VAL A 147 -2.66 27.72 57.46
CA VAL A 147 -2.32 29.15 57.55
C VAL A 147 -1.31 29.40 58.69
N ALA A 148 -1.46 28.74 59.85
CA ALA A 148 -0.49 28.84 60.94
C ALA A 148 0.89 28.31 60.53
N ALA A 149 0.96 27.18 59.80
CA ALA A 149 2.22 26.66 59.28
C ALA A 149 2.88 27.66 58.31
N ASN A 150 2.12 28.17 57.34
CA ASN A 150 2.61 29.15 56.35
C ASN A 150 3.04 30.48 56.98
N ALA A 151 2.41 30.90 58.09
CA ALA A 151 2.78 32.09 58.84
C ALA A 151 3.94 31.87 59.83
N GLY A 152 4.62 30.71 59.78
CA GLY A 152 5.75 30.41 60.65
C GLY A 152 5.36 30.13 62.11
N GLN A 153 4.15 29.63 62.37
CA GLN A 153 3.63 29.23 63.69
C GLN A 153 3.45 27.71 63.80
N PRO A 154 4.54 26.91 63.72
CA PRO A 154 4.44 25.47 63.55
C PRO A 154 3.93 24.73 64.79
N ALA A 155 4.20 25.23 66.01
CA ALA A 155 3.67 24.64 67.25
C ALA A 155 2.14 24.68 67.28
N GLU A 156 1.56 25.77 66.79
CA GLU A 156 0.11 25.95 66.73
C GLU A 156 -0.51 25.17 65.57
N ALA A 157 0.16 25.10 64.43
CA ALA A 157 -0.27 24.21 63.34
C ALA A 157 -0.38 22.76 63.81
N LEU A 158 0.62 22.27 64.56
CA LEU A 158 0.58 20.92 65.15
C LEU A 158 -0.54 20.75 66.18
N GLU A 159 -0.84 21.78 66.97
CA GLU A 159 -1.96 21.75 67.90
C GLU A 159 -3.30 21.60 67.16
N TYR A 160 -3.52 22.37 66.10
CA TYR A 160 -4.72 22.24 65.27
C TYR A 160 -4.81 20.86 64.60
N LEU A 161 -3.72 20.34 64.05
CA LEU A 161 -3.69 18.98 63.48
C LEU A 161 -4.02 17.91 64.52
N ASN A 162 -3.49 18.02 65.75
CA ASN A 162 -3.82 17.12 66.86
C ASN A 162 -5.30 17.20 67.26
N GLN A 163 -5.86 18.41 67.33
CA GLN A 163 -7.29 18.61 67.63
C GLN A 163 -8.17 17.94 66.55
N LEU A 164 -7.81 18.09 65.28
CA LEU A 164 -8.54 17.50 64.16
C LEU A 164 -8.46 15.97 64.17
N GLU A 165 -7.28 15.40 64.41
CA GLU A 165 -7.09 13.95 64.48
C GLU A 165 -7.91 13.32 65.61
N VAL A 166 -7.86 13.89 66.82
CA VAL A 166 -8.62 13.39 67.98
C VAL A 166 -10.11 13.39 67.68
N ARG A 167 -10.60 14.43 67.00
CA ARG A 167 -12.00 14.52 66.59
C ARG A 167 -12.35 13.46 65.55
N GLU A 168 -11.52 13.29 64.53
CA GLU A 168 -11.78 12.33 63.44
C GLU A 168 -11.76 10.88 63.96
N ARG A 169 -10.78 10.52 64.78
CA ARG A 169 -10.68 9.18 65.40
C ARG A 169 -11.83 8.86 66.35
N SER A 170 -12.47 9.89 66.92
CA SER A 170 -13.62 9.75 67.82
C SER A 170 -14.95 9.67 67.07
N SER A 171 -14.95 9.77 65.73
CA SER A 171 -16.16 9.69 64.92
C SER A 171 -16.62 8.24 64.73
N PHE A 172 -17.86 8.07 64.24
CA PHE A 172 -18.42 6.73 63.98
C PHE A 172 -17.72 6.00 62.82
N ASP A 173 -17.21 6.76 61.85
CA ASP A 173 -16.53 6.25 60.65
C ASP A 173 -15.34 7.15 60.29
N PRO A 174 -14.18 6.97 60.94
CA PRO A 174 -13.01 7.80 60.70
C PRO A 174 -12.46 7.66 59.28
N SER A 175 -12.30 8.78 58.58
CA SER A 175 -11.70 8.84 57.25
C SER A 175 -10.20 8.51 57.32
N SER A 176 -9.81 7.35 56.79
CA SER A 176 -8.40 6.97 56.65
C SER A 176 -7.62 7.96 55.78
N ASN A 177 -8.27 8.52 54.76
CA ASN A 177 -7.68 9.52 53.88
C ASN A 177 -7.37 10.84 54.62
N LEU A 178 -8.29 11.32 55.46
CA LEU A 178 -8.05 12.52 56.26
C LEU A 178 -6.92 12.29 57.27
N LEU A 179 -6.91 11.13 57.94
CA LEU A 179 -5.86 10.77 58.89
C LEU A 179 -4.48 10.70 58.21
N PHE A 180 -4.40 10.17 57.00
CA PHE A 180 -3.19 10.20 56.18
C PHE A 180 -2.72 11.64 55.91
N HIS A 181 -3.61 12.50 55.43
CA HIS A 181 -3.26 13.90 55.11
C HIS A 181 -2.87 14.71 56.34
N ILE A 182 -3.43 14.41 57.53
CA ILE A 182 -2.99 15.00 58.79
C ILE A 182 -1.53 14.61 59.10
N GLU A 183 -1.18 13.33 58.99
CA GLU A 183 0.20 12.88 59.23
C GLU A 183 1.17 13.45 58.19
N LEU A 184 0.76 13.53 56.93
CA LEU A 184 1.54 14.16 55.87
C LEU A 184 1.80 15.65 56.17
N ALA A 185 0.78 16.39 56.60
CA ALA A 185 0.92 17.78 57.01
C ALA A 185 1.91 17.94 58.18
N ARG A 186 1.89 17.03 59.17
CA ARG A 186 2.88 17.02 60.26
C ARG A 186 4.31 16.83 59.75
N CYS A 187 4.51 15.94 58.78
CA CYS A 187 5.81 15.75 58.16
C CYS A 187 6.30 17.04 57.50
N ILE A 188 5.43 17.74 56.75
CA ILE A 188 5.76 19.02 56.11
C ILE A 188 6.16 20.08 57.14
N VAL A 189 5.39 20.23 58.22
CA VAL A 189 5.73 21.17 59.31
C VAL A 189 7.10 20.86 59.91
N ALA A 190 7.45 19.58 60.08
CA ALA A 190 8.74 19.16 60.61
C ALA A 190 9.92 19.51 59.68
N ILE A 191 9.72 19.43 58.36
CA ILE A 191 10.72 19.84 57.36
C ILE A 191 10.98 21.35 57.44
N GLU A 192 9.92 22.16 57.51
CA GLU A 192 10.04 23.63 57.59
C GLU A 192 10.75 24.10 58.88
N GLN A 193 10.61 23.34 59.98
CA GLN A 193 11.32 23.61 61.23
C GLN A 193 12.83 23.29 61.17
N ASN A 194 13.29 22.57 60.13
CA ASN A 194 14.68 22.14 59.94
C ASN A 194 15.31 21.48 61.18
N GLY A 195 14.55 20.59 61.83
CA GLY A 195 15.01 19.84 63.00
C GLY A 195 16.03 18.75 62.62
N SER A 196 16.84 18.28 63.58
CA SER A 196 17.86 17.25 63.36
C SER A 196 17.33 15.86 62.96
N ASP A 197 16.01 15.67 62.98
CA ASP A 197 15.30 14.42 62.65
C ASP A 197 14.07 14.67 61.74
N ALA A 198 14.17 15.65 60.85
CA ALA A 198 13.01 16.13 60.07
C ALA A 198 12.39 15.05 59.15
N MET A 199 13.16 14.04 58.73
CA MET A 199 12.70 12.98 57.84
C MET A 199 12.02 11.79 58.55
N SER A 200 12.11 11.66 59.89
CA SER A 200 11.58 10.48 60.59
C SER A 200 10.05 10.37 60.54
N GLY A 201 9.35 11.48 60.33
CA GLY A 201 7.92 11.49 60.00
C GLY A 201 7.63 10.72 58.72
N PHE A 202 8.37 11.02 57.65
CA PHE A 202 8.25 10.30 56.37
C PHE A 202 8.67 8.83 56.48
N ASP A 203 9.67 8.50 57.29
CA ASP A 203 10.07 7.09 57.51
C ASP A 203 8.95 6.27 58.17
N ARG A 204 8.25 6.86 59.14
CA ARG A 204 7.08 6.23 59.77
C ARG A 204 5.93 6.10 58.78
N LEU A 205 5.65 7.16 58.02
CA LEU A 205 4.58 7.18 57.03
C LEU A 205 4.83 6.11 55.94
N LEU A 206 6.00 6.13 55.31
CA LEU A 206 6.38 5.16 54.26
C LEU A 206 6.53 3.72 54.78
N GLY A 207 6.74 3.55 56.09
CA GLY A 207 6.76 2.24 56.75
C GLY A 207 5.37 1.66 57.04
N ASP A 208 4.30 2.45 56.91
CA ASP A 208 2.93 1.99 57.16
C ASP A 208 2.42 1.11 56.01
N ALA A 209 2.34 -0.20 56.29
CA ALA A 209 1.85 -1.18 55.33
C ALA A 209 0.35 -1.04 55.01
N SER A 210 -0.41 -0.29 55.81
CA SER A 210 -1.84 -0.04 55.60
C SER A 210 -2.14 1.07 54.59
N LEU A 211 -1.12 1.86 54.20
CA LEU A 211 -1.25 2.85 53.14
C LEU A 211 -1.65 2.19 51.82
N ASP A 212 -2.74 2.70 51.25
CA ASP A 212 -3.12 2.39 49.89
C ASP A 212 -2.08 2.90 48.88
N ARG A 213 -2.26 2.49 47.62
CA ARG A 213 -1.28 2.75 46.55
C ARG A 213 -1.18 4.22 46.15
N GLU A 214 -2.27 4.97 46.27
CA GLU A 214 -2.31 6.38 45.90
C GLU A 214 -1.59 7.22 46.95
N ASN A 215 -1.98 7.05 48.21
CA ASN A 215 -1.38 7.72 49.35
C ASN A 215 0.12 7.37 49.50
N ARG A 216 0.54 6.16 49.12
CA ARG A 216 1.96 5.80 49.08
C ARG A 216 2.75 6.60 48.05
N VAL A 217 2.21 6.82 46.86
CA VAL A 217 2.86 7.64 45.83
C VAL A 217 2.97 9.10 46.29
N ILE A 218 1.89 9.65 46.86
CA ILE A 218 1.87 11.00 47.43
C ILE A 218 2.93 11.15 48.52
N ALA A 219 3.00 10.19 49.46
CA ALA A 219 3.99 10.19 50.53
C ALA A 219 5.43 10.10 49.99
N CYS A 220 5.68 9.25 49.00
CA CYS A 220 7.00 9.13 48.37
C CYS A 220 7.41 10.43 47.67
N LEU A 221 6.49 11.08 46.94
CA LEU A 221 6.77 12.33 46.23
C LEU A 221 7.08 13.47 47.19
N ALA A 222 6.29 13.61 48.27
CA ALA A 222 6.52 14.61 49.30
C ALA A 222 7.84 14.35 50.07
N ALA A 223 8.14 13.09 50.39
CA ALA A 223 9.41 12.72 51.02
C ALA A 223 10.61 13.02 50.11
N LEU A 224 10.47 12.79 48.80
CA LEU A 224 11.50 13.05 47.81
C LEU A 224 11.78 14.56 47.65
N GLU A 225 10.72 15.37 47.56
CA GLU A 225 10.80 16.83 47.53
C GLU A 225 11.47 17.38 48.80
N ALA A 226 11.09 16.88 49.97
CA ALA A 226 11.71 17.21 51.24
C ALA A 226 13.19 16.80 51.30
N ALA A 227 13.53 15.59 50.88
CA ALA A 227 14.91 15.09 50.87
C ALA A 227 15.83 15.95 50.00
N CYS A 228 15.33 16.47 48.88
CA CYS A 228 16.08 17.41 48.06
C CYS A 228 16.49 18.69 48.79
N ARG A 229 15.75 19.08 49.84
CA ARG A 229 16.01 20.27 50.67
C ARG A 229 16.89 19.96 51.88
N VAL A 230 16.55 18.92 52.64
CA VAL A 230 17.14 18.67 53.98
C VAL A 230 17.95 17.39 54.13
N ALA A 231 17.83 16.43 53.20
CA ALA A 231 18.55 15.15 53.27
C ALA A 231 19.00 14.65 51.87
N PRO A 232 19.93 15.37 51.18
CA PRO A 232 20.30 15.07 49.80
C PRO A 232 20.86 13.65 49.59
N GLU A 233 21.50 13.07 50.61
CA GLU A 233 22.03 11.71 50.60
C GLU A 233 20.94 10.64 50.48
N ARG A 234 19.67 10.97 50.79
CA ARG A 234 18.53 10.06 50.72
C ARG A 234 17.77 10.14 49.39
N VAL A 235 18.11 11.09 48.52
CA VAL A 235 17.38 11.34 47.27
C VAL A 235 17.35 10.11 46.35
N SER A 236 18.48 9.39 46.22
CA SER A 236 18.53 8.20 45.38
C SER A 236 17.60 7.09 45.90
N GLU A 237 17.64 6.81 47.20
CA GLU A 237 16.79 5.78 47.84
C GLU A 237 15.29 6.12 47.69
N LEU A 238 14.93 7.38 47.95
CA LEU A 238 13.55 7.83 47.86
C LEU A 238 13.06 7.92 46.41
N GLY A 239 13.96 8.19 45.47
CA GLY A 239 13.69 8.13 44.03
C GLY A 239 13.31 6.72 43.59
N ASP A 240 14.06 5.71 44.03
CA ASP A 240 13.75 4.30 43.75
C ASP A 240 12.40 3.90 44.38
N ARG A 241 12.16 4.26 45.65
CA ARG A 241 10.89 3.99 46.34
C ARG A 241 9.69 4.67 45.69
N TYR A 242 9.86 5.90 45.21
CA TYR A 242 8.83 6.61 44.48
C TYR A 242 8.47 5.86 43.19
N LEU A 243 9.49 5.42 42.44
CA LEU A 243 9.27 4.71 41.19
C LEU A 243 8.62 3.33 41.41
N ASP A 244 9.05 2.60 42.44
CA ASP A 244 8.40 1.35 42.90
C ASP A 244 6.93 1.55 43.27
N ALA A 245 6.62 2.65 43.98
CA ALA A 245 5.24 2.98 44.34
C ALA A 245 4.39 3.29 43.09
N ARG A 246 4.97 3.94 42.08
CA ARG A 246 4.30 4.21 40.80
C ARG A 246 4.01 2.94 40.02
N TRP A 247 4.99 2.04 39.87
CA TRP A 247 4.75 0.74 39.24
C TRP A 247 3.65 -0.07 39.94
N ALA A 248 3.55 0.04 41.26
CA ALA A 248 2.51 -0.64 42.02
C ALA A 248 1.07 -0.11 41.75
N GLN A 249 0.89 1.09 41.21
CA GLN A 249 -0.44 1.63 40.87
C GLN A 249 -1.12 0.89 39.73
N GLY A 250 -0.37 0.15 38.89
CA GLY A 250 -0.89 -0.70 37.83
C GLY A 250 -0.92 -0.06 36.44
N TYR A 251 -0.74 1.26 36.35
CA TYR A 251 -0.38 1.97 35.13
C TYR A 251 1.13 2.20 35.15
N GLY A 252 1.86 1.79 34.11
CA GLY A 252 3.31 2.03 34.06
C GLY A 252 3.62 3.53 34.13
N PRO A 253 4.67 3.97 34.86
CA PRO A 253 5.00 5.39 35.02
C PRO A 253 5.22 6.07 33.66
N GLY A 254 4.54 7.20 33.45
CA GLY A 254 4.68 8.04 32.27
C GLY A 254 5.74 9.13 32.50
N PHE A 255 5.79 10.13 31.62
CA PHE A 255 6.73 11.26 31.74
C PHE A 255 6.01 12.61 31.83
N GLU A 256 4.72 12.59 32.15
CA GLU A 256 3.86 13.78 32.16
C GLU A 256 4.07 14.64 33.41
N ALA A 257 3.71 15.92 33.32
CA ALA A 257 3.84 16.88 34.41
C ALA A 257 3.06 16.47 35.68
N TYR A 258 1.91 15.80 35.54
CA TYR A 258 1.10 15.37 36.68
C TYR A 258 1.75 14.25 37.50
N ASP A 259 2.71 13.50 36.94
CA ASP A 259 3.48 12.51 37.69
C ASP A 259 4.43 13.17 38.70
N LEU A 260 4.76 14.45 38.48
CA LEU A 260 5.80 15.18 39.20
C LEU A 260 5.26 16.13 40.27
N SER A 261 3.95 16.26 40.37
CA SER A 261 3.30 17.12 41.35
C SER A 261 2.04 16.46 41.87
N ASN A 262 1.81 16.56 43.17
CA ASN A 262 0.51 16.20 43.72
C ASN A 262 -0.42 17.41 43.67
N ASP A 263 -1.36 17.43 42.72
CA ASP A 263 -2.44 18.40 42.73
C ASP A 263 -3.31 18.21 43.99
N THR A 264 -3.79 19.30 44.58
CA THR A 264 -4.48 19.25 45.86
C THR A 264 -5.84 18.57 45.72
N ALA A 265 -5.90 17.27 46.02
CA ALA A 265 -7.15 16.52 46.10
C ALA A 265 -8.08 17.11 47.18
N PRO A 266 -9.41 17.12 46.96
CA PRO A 266 -10.35 17.52 48.00
C PRO A 266 -10.32 16.50 49.12
N ILE A 267 -10.27 16.99 50.35
CA ILE A 267 -10.36 16.17 51.56
C ILE A 267 -11.58 16.57 52.38
N GLU A 268 -12.14 15.58 53.06
CA GLU A 268 -13.27 15.73 53.98
C GLU A 268 -13.19 14.67 55.08
N GLY A 269 -14.00 14.84 56.12
CA GLY A 269 -14.09 13.92 57.24
C GLY A 269 -15.36 14.14 58.05
N ALA A 270 -15.40 13.57 59.26
CA ALA A 270 -16.59 13.59 60.07
C ALA A 270 -16.98 15.00 60.54
N GLY A 271 -18.20 15.42 60.20
CA GLY A 271 -18.79 16.70 60.64
C GLY A 271 -18.22 17.93 59.95
N TRP A 272 -17.68 17.77 58.74
CA TRP A 272 -17.32 18.87 57.84
C TRP A 272 -18.58 19.47 57.22
N ASP A 273 -18.53 20.77 56.89
CA ASP A 273 -19.61 21.46 56.19
C ASP A 273 -19.55 21.24 54.67
N THR A 274 -18.35 21.17 54.11
CA THR A 274 -18.04 20.84 52.71
C THR A 274 -16.71 20.06 52.68
N TRP A 275 -15.78 20.42 51.78
CA TRP A 275 -14.45 19.84 51.64
C TRP A 275 -13.38 20.95 51.76
N ALA A 276 -12.10 20.58 51.90
CA ALA A 276 -10.95 21.49 51.80
C ALA A 276 -9.90 20.95 50.84
N HIS A 277 -9.00 21.82 50.39
CA HIS A 277 -7.83 21.39 49.64
C HIS A 277 -6.82 20.72 50.57
N ALA A 278 -6.28 19.56 50.16
CA ALA A 278 -5.09 19.00 50.76
C ALA A 278 -3.95 20.04 50.77
N TRP A 279 -2.98 19.89 51.67
CA TRP A 279 -1.76 20.70 51.60
C TRP A 279 -1.02 20.36 50.30
N SER A 280 -0.47 21.37 49.63
CA SER A 280 0.44 21.11 48.51
C SER A 280 1.64 20.33 49.06
N CYS A 281 1.80 19.10 48.59
CA CYS A 281 2.76 18.16 49.13
C CYS A 281 3.52 17.50 47.97
N GLY A 282 4.69 18.07 47.67
CA GLY A 282 5.57 17.58 46.62
C GLY A 282 5.24 18.14 45.24
N ASP A 283 6.04 19.13 44.82
CA ASP A 283 6.24 19.47 43.42
C ASP A 283 7.73 19.32 43.13
N VAL A 284 8.09 18.28 42.38
CA VAL A 284 9.48 17.99 42.05
C VAL A 284 9.89 18.54 40.69
N ARG A 285 8.99 19.20 39.93
CA ARG A 285 9.32 19.78 38.62
C ARG A 285 10.49 20.76 38.69
N PRO A 286 10.57 21.69 39.66
CA PRO A 286 11.72 22.58 39.79
C PRO A 286 13.02 21.87 40.19
N LEU A 287 12.93 20.60 40.64
CA LEU A 287 14.02 19.82 41.21
C LEU A 287 14.54 18.73 40.26
N LEU A 288 13.95 18.55 39.07
CA LEU A 288 14.27 17.46 38.15
C LEU A 288 15.76 17.37 37.77
N THR A 289 16.45 18.51 37.62
CA THR A 289 17.91 18.50 37.35
C THR A 289 18.69 17.90 38.52
N ARG A 290 18.30 18.21 39.75
CA ARG A 290 18.92 17.66 40.97
C ARG A 290 18.58 16.18 41.11
N LEU A 291 17.33 15.81 40.89
CA LEU A 291 16.88 14.41 40.97
C LEU A 291 17.57 13.52 39.93
N GLY A 292 17.69 13.99 38.69
CA GLY A 292 18.39 13.26 37.63
C GLY A 292 19.90 13.16 37.84
N THR A 293 20.50 13.94 38.73
CA THR A 293 21.94 13.87 39.04
C THR A 293 22.25 13.15 40.35
N ALA A 294 21.35 13.21 41.33
CA ALA A 294 21.52 12.58 42.64
C ALA A 294 21.04 11.11 42.68
N SER A 295 20.13 10.72 41.78
CA SER A 295 19.65 9.35 41.65
C SER A 295 20.56 8.50 40.74
N HIS A 296 20.36 7.18 40.75
CA HIS A 296 21.11 6.23 39.93
C HIS A 296 20.17 5.30 39.14
N GLY A 297 20.69 4.63 38.11
CA GLY A 297 19.96 3.61 37.34
C GLY A 297 18.62 4.10 36.78
N CYS A 298 17.57 3.29 36.99
CA CYS A 298 16.25 3.52 36.41
C CYS A 298 15.58 4.81 36.94
N ALA A 299 15.69 5.10 38.24
CA ALA A 299 15.14 6.33 38.81
C ALA A 299 15.82 7.59 38.25
N SER A 300 17.13 7.56 38.02
CA SER A 300 17.82 8.67 37.35
C SER A 300 17.28 8.91 35.94
N LEU A 301 17.06 7.84 35.16
CA LEU A 301 16.56 7.93 33.79
C LEU A 301 15.12 8.42 33.75
N PHE A 302 14.27 7.97 34.70
CA PHE A 302 12.90 8.46 34.86
C PHE A 302 12.87 9.98 35.01
N PHE A 303 13.59 10.56 35.99
CA PHE A 303 13.57 12.00 36.22
C PHE A 303 14.17 12.81 35.06
N ARG A 304 15.18 12.27 34.38
CA ARG A 304 15.75 12.90 33.18
C ARG A 304 14.79 12.87 31.99
N ALA A 305 14.06 11.76 31.81
CA ALA A 305 13.03 11.65 30.79
C ALA A 305 11.86 12.59 31.06
N CYS A 306 11.37 12.66 32.31
CA CYS A 306 10.40 13.66 32.76
C CYS A 306 10.88 15.09 32.48
N HIS A 307 12.16 15.40 32.74
CA HIS A 307 12.72 16.73 32.46
C HIS A 307 12.78 17.05 30.97
N ALA A 308 13.19 16.07 30.16
CA ALA A 308 13.22 16.24 28.71
C ALA A 308 11.81 16.41 28.14
N ASN A 309 10.84 15.62 28.62
CA ASN A 309 9.45 15.71 28.19
C ASN A 309 8.82 17.05 28.59
N LEU A 310 8.99 17.49 29.83
CA LEU A 310 8.47 18.77 30.31
C LEU A 310 8.98 19.95 29.47
N LYS A 311 10.25 19.91 29.05
CA LYS A 311 10.82 20.94 28.16
C LYS A 311 10.18 20.94 26.77
N ILE A 312 9.73 19.80 26.25
CA ILE A 312 8.98 19.73 25.00
C ILE A 312 7.59 20.34 25.21
N ASP A 313 6.90 19.93 26.29
CA ASP A 313 5.57 20.41 26.64
C ASP A 313 5.55 21.95 26.82
N GLU A 314 6.57 22.52 27.47
CA GLU A 314 6.75 23.97 27.63
C GLU A 314 6.80 24.73 26.30
N GLN A 315 7.37 24.13 25.24
CA GLN A 315 7.40 24.76 23.91
C GLN A 315 6.03 24.69 23.22
N THR A 316 5.35 23.54 23.32
CA THR A 316 4.03 23.37 22.73
C THR A 316 2.98 24.25 23.42
N ASP A 317 3.05 24.40 24.74
CA ASP A 317 2.18 25.29 25.52
C ASP A 317 2.41 26.77 25.19
N ALA A 318 3.63 27.12 24.79
CA ALA A 318 3.96 28.45 24.27
C ALA A 318 3.47 28.68 22.82
N GLY A 319 2.81 27.70 22.21
CA GLY A 319 2.29 27.76 20.84
C GLY A 319 3.36 27.57 19.76
N VAL A 320 4.52 27.00 20.10
CA VAL A 320 5.57 26.66 19.14
C VAL A 320 5.31 25.26 18.58
N GLU A 321 5.18 25.17 17.26
CA GLU A 321 5.10 23.88 16.56
C GLU A 321 6.41 23.10 16.74
N VAL A 322 6.32 21.82 17.11
CA VAL A 322 7.51 20.96 17.32
C VAL A 322 8.41 20.91 16.08
N ALA A 323 7.78 21.03 14.90
CA ALA A 323 8.43 21.09 13.60
C ALA A 323 9.43 22.26 13.42
N ASP A 324 9.23 23.35 14.17
CA ASP A 324 10.00 24.59 14.06
C ASP A 324 11.12 24.70 15.11
N LEU A 325 11.22 23.71 16.02
CA LEU A 325 12.25 23.70 17.06
C LEU A 325 13.64 23.48 16.45
N PRO A 326 14.64 24.30 16.83
CA PRO A 326 15.98 24.22 16.26
C PRO A 326 16.73 22.99 16.76
N THR A 327 17.67 22.48 15.97
CA THR A 327 18.53 21.34 16.35
C THR A 327 19.23 21.53 17.71
N SER A 328 19.62 22.77 18.05
CA SER A 328 20.24 23.09 19.34
C SER A 328 19.33 22.81 20.56
N PHE A 329 18.02 22.91 20.40
CA PHE A 329 17.06 22.53 21.44
C PHE A 329 17.13 21.02 21.68
N TRP A 330 17.10 20.22 20.61
CA TRP A 330 17.17 18.76 20.67
C TRP A 330 18.53 18.24 21.16
N ASP A 331 19.64 18.90 20.80
CA ASP A 331 20.95 18.60 21.39
C ASP A 331 20.94 18.84 22.91
N GLY A 332 20.31 19.92 23.38
CA GLY A 332 20.11 20.16 24.80
C GLY A 332 19.26 19.09 25.49
N LEU A 333 18.22 18.56 24.82
CA LEU A 333 17.43 17.44 25.35
C LEU A 333 18.23 16.14 25.40
N ALA A 334 19.10 15.89 24.42
CA ALA A 334 19.98 14.74 24.43
C ALA A 334 20.98 14.79 25.60
N GLU A 335 21.49 15.98 25.94
CA GLU A 335 22.32 16.18 27.13
C GLU A 335 21.54 15.94 28.43
N VAL A 336 20.28 16.39 28.50
CA VAL A 336 19.41 16.17 29.66
C VAL A 336 19.08 14.69 29.86
N LEU A 337 18.67 14.00 28.80
CA LEU A 337 18.29 12.58 28.87
C LEU A 337 19.50 11.69 29.17
N GLY A 338 20.62 11.93 28.48
CA GLY A 338 21.83 11.14 28.58
C GLY A 338 21.74 9.78 27.87
N ASP A 339 22.64 8.87 28.25
CA ASP A 339 22.71 7.51 27.71
C ASP A 339 21.65 6.61 28.35
N ILE A 340 20.91 5.88 27.51
CA ILE A 340 19.86 4.94 27.93
C ILE A 340 20.26 3.47 27.76
N ALA A 341 21.51 3.19 27.38
CA ALA A 341 21.97 1.83 27.08
C ALA A 341 21.69 0.86 28.24
N GLY A 342 21.05 -0.27 27.93
CA GLY A 342 20.63 -1.29 28.90
C GLY A 342 19.27 -1.04 29.55
N TYR A 343 18.59 0.06 29.24
CA TYR A 343 17.26 0.42 29.74
C TYR A 343 16.24 0.66 28.62
N GLU A 344 16.52 0.22 27.39
CA GLU A 344 15.71 0.53 26.21
C GLU A 344 14.29 -0.04 26.27
N ALA A 345 14.10 -1.17 26.96
CA ALA A 345 12.80 -1.80 27.15
C ALA A 345 12.04 -1.29 28.39
N GLU A 346 12.66 -0.46 29.22
CA GLU A 346 12.01 0.08 30.42
C GLU A 346 10.85 1.02 30.07
N PHE A 347 9.97 1.25 31.05
CA PHE A 347 8.82 2.14 30.91
C PHE A 347 7.92 1.78 29.71
N SER A 348 7.73 0.47 29.45
CA SER A 348 6.96 -0.04 28.32
C SER A 348 7.42 0.53 26.97
N GLY A 349 8.73 0.81 26.81
CA GLY A 349 9.30 1.38 25.59
C GLY A 349 9.19 2.91 25.44
N ARG A 350 8.53 3.61 26.37
CA ARG A 350 8.39 5.08 26.32
C ARG A 350 9.75 5.79 26.34
N LEU A 351 10.70 5.28 27.13
CA LEU A 351 12.05 5.85 27.21
C LEU A 351 12.78 5.76 25.86
N LEU A 352 12.71 4.60 25.21
CA LEU A 352 13.29 4.42 23.87
C LEU A 352 12.58 5.28 22.84
N SER A 353 11.26 5.44 22.94
CA SER A 353 10.50 6.32 22.04
C SER A 353 10.95 7.78 22.16
N LEU A 354 11.02 8.33 23.38
CA LEU A 354 11.52 9.70 23.61
C LEU A 354 12.97 9.86 23.13
N HIS A 355 13.84 8.90 23.44
CA HIS A 355 15.22 8.91 22.97
C HIS A 355 15.30 8.91 21.43
N THR A 356 14.48 8.11 20.77
CA THR A 356 14.39 8.00 19.31
C THR A 356 13.91 9.30 18.70
N ALA A 357 12.88 9.92 19.27
CA ALA A 357 12.36 11.22 18.84
C ALA A 357 13.42 12.33 18.95
N ILE A 358 14.15 12.39 20.08
CA ILE A 358 15.25 13.34 20.26
C ILE A 358 16.32 13.12 19.19
N ARG A 359 16.74 11.87 18.95
CA ARG A 359 17.77 11.56 17.93
C ARG A 359 17.34 11.91 16.52
N ALA A 360 16.06 11.73 16.19
CA ALA A 360 15.53 12.06 14.87
C ALA A 360 15.67 13.56 14.54
N HIS A 361 15.51 14.43 15.54
CA HIS A 361 15.53 15.88 15.36
C HIS A 361 16.93 16.53 15.49
N ARG A 362 17.97 15.72 15.72
CA ARG A 362 19.36 16.17 15.78
C ARG A 362 19.96 16.31 14.37
N ALA A 363 21.15 16.90 14.28
CA ALA A 363 21.89 16.98 13.02
C ALA A 363 22.25 15.57 12.50
N ASP A 364 22.12 15.36 11.20
CA ASP A 364 22.48 14.12 10.48
C ASP A 364 21.93 12.83 11.13
N PRO A 365 20.59 12.69 11.28
CA PRO A 365 19.99 11.54 11.92
C PRO A 365 20.28 10.24 11.18
N ASP A 366 20.71 9.21 11.91
CA ASP A 366 20.84 7.85 11.38
C ASP A 366 19.46 7.18 11.30
N TRP A 367 18.76 7.46 10.20
CA TRP A 367 17.40 6.99 9.98
C TRP A 367 17.24 5.46 10.06
N ALA A 368 18.25 4.67 9.70
CA ALA A 368 18.14 3.21 9.80
C ALA A 368 18.13 2.75 11.27
N THR A 369 19.04 3.29 12.08
CA THR A 369 19.03 3.01 13.53
C THR A 369 17.75 3.54 14.19
N ILE A 370 17.31 4.75 13.83
CA ILE A 370 16.08 5.37 14.34
C ILE A 370 14.86 4.50 13.99
N GLY A 371 14.74 4.01 12.75
CA GLY A 371 13.64 3.14 12.35
C GLY A 371 13.59 1.83 13.14
N ARG A 372 14.75 1.22 13.40
CA ARG A 372 14.87 0.01 14.24
C ARG A 372 14.46 0.26 15.68
N GLN A 373 14.86 1.40 16.26
CA GLN A 373 14.52 1.76 17.63
C GLN A 373 13.04 2.16 17.78
N TRP A 374 12.49 2.86 16.79
CA TRP A 374 11.08 3.26 16.76
C TRP A 374 10.16 2.04 16.77
N ILE A 375 10.34 1.06 15.87
CA ILE A 375 9.44 -0.11 15.85
C ILE A 375 9.56 -0.94 17.13
N ALA A 376 10.75 -1.00 17.74
CA ALA A 376 10.96 -1.65 19.02
C ALA A 376 10.19 -0.94 20.16
N SER A 377 10.22 0.39 20.21
CA SER A 377 9.49 1.17 21.21
C SER A 377 7.98 1.08 21.02
N GLU A 378 7.49 1.20 19.77
CA GLU A 378 6.06 1.12 19.48
C GLU A 378 5.52 -0.29 19.76
N TRP A 379 6.29 -1.35 19.47
CA TRP A 379 5.89 -2.71 19.82
C TRP A 379 5.86 -2.96 21.33
N ALA A 380 6.84 -2.45 22.08
CA ALA A 380 6.85 -2.54 23.54
C ALA A 380 5.65 -1.79 24.14
N SER A 381 5.36 -0.60 23.63
CA SER A 381 4.23 0.23 24.04
C SER A 381 2.89 -0.42 23.71
N ASN A 382 2.75 -1.05 22.55
CA ASN A 382 1.52 -1.72 22.14
C ASN A 382 1.12 -2.90 23.06
N GLN A 383 2.04 -3.41 23.90
CA GLN A 383 1.72 -4.41 24.93
C GLN A 383 1.11 -3.79 26.19
N ASP A 384 1.22 -2.47 26.37
CA ASP A 384 0.68 -1.68 27.47
C ASP A 384 -0.38 -0.70 26.95
N LYS A 385 -1.66 -0.96 27.27
CA LYS A 385 -2.81 -0.18 26.77
C LYS A 385 -2.79 1.31 27.16
N TYR A 386 -1.95 1.69 28.11
CA TYR A 386 -1.87 3.06 28.62
C TYR A 386 -0.56 3.73 28.22
N ALA A 387 0.25 3.11 27.37
CA ALA A 387 1.51 3.67 26.92
C ALA A 387 1.31 4.65 25.76
N VAL A 388 1.55 5.93 26.06
CA VAL A 388 1.68 7.02 25.09
C VAL A 388 3.16 7.17 24.73
N THR A 389 3.47 7.18 23.43
CA THR A 389 4.83 7.27 22.91
C THR A 389 5.08 8.61 22.21
N HIS A 390 6.35 8.91 21.92
CA HIS A 390 6.78 10.01 21.06
C HIS A 390 7.00 9.54 19.61
N GLY A 391 6.39 8.40 19.24
CA GLY A 391 6.58 7.76 17.94
C GLY A 391 6.15 8.65 16.78
N GLU A 392 5.07 9.41 16.94
CA GLU A 392 4.56 10.33 15.91
C GLU A 392 5.57 11.43 15.56
N LEU A 393 6.26 12.02 16.55
CA LEU A 393 7.30 13.02 16.31
C LEU A 393 8.42 12.47 15.42
N THR A 394 8.75 11.19 15.59
CA THR A 394 9.78 10.52 14.78
C THR A 394 9.29 10.29 13.35
N VAL A 395 8.09 9.74 13.19
CA VAL A 395 7.52 9.42 11.87
C VAL A 395 7.23 10.69 11.06
N ASP A 396 6.69 11.74 11.70
CA ASP A 396 6.46 13.06 11.07
C ASP A 396 7.71 13.58 10.36
N LEU A 397 8.85 13.47 11.03
CA LEU A 397 10.12 13.96 10.51
C LEU A 397 10.71 13.01 9.46
N ALA A 398 10.69 11.69 9.71
CA ALA A 398 11.17 10.69 8.75
C ALA A 398 10.44 10.81 7.41
N CYS A 399 9.14 11.10 7.45
CA CYS A 399 8.26 11.22 6.30
C CYS A 399 8.40 12.54 5.54
N ARG A 400 9.25 13.49 5.93
CA ARG A 400 9.44 14.74 5.15
C ARG A 400 10.17 14.51 3.83
N GLU A 401 11.18 13.65 3.85
CA GLU A 401 12.06 13.38 2.72
C GLU A 401 12.06 11.92 2.31
N THR A 402 12.11 11.67 0.99
CA THR A 402 12.05 10.32 0.43
C THR A 402 13.23 9.44 0.84
N GLU A 403 14.43 10.01 0.98
CA GLU A 403 15.62 9.24 1.40
C GLU A 403 15.57 8.89 2.90
N SER A 404 15.04 9.80 3.72
CA SER A 404 14.84 9.60 5.16
C SER A 404 13.87 8.46 5.43
N ILE A 405 12.66 8.49 4.86
CA ILE A 405 11.66 7.44 5.04
C ILE A 405 12.12 6.09 4.48
N ARG A 406 12.88 6.08 3.39
CA ARG A 406 13.48 4.84 2.83
C ARG A 406 14.42 4.19 3.84
N ARG A 407 15.35 4.96 4.42
CA ARG A 407 16.30 4.43 5.41
C ARG A 407 15.62 4.05 6.72
N PHE A 408 14.65 4.84 7.15
CA PHE A 408 13.81 4.55 8.30
C PHE A 408 13.07 3.21 8.13
N ALA A 409 12.38 3.03 7.01
CA ALA A 409 11.69 1.79 6.70
C ALA A 409 12.64 0.59 6.62
N ALA A 410 13.87 0.77 6.09
CA ALA A 410 14.87 -0.29 6.07
C ALA A 410 15.24 -0.77 7.49
N GLY A 411 15.36 0.16 8.46
CA GLY A 411 15.56 -0.17 9.86
C GLY A 411 14.39 -0.91 10.50
N VAL A 412 13.16 -0.48 10.19
CA VAL A 412 11.92 -1.16 10.62
C VAL A 412 11.87 -2.59 10.09
N ILE A 413 12.14 -2.77 8.79
CA ILE A 413 12.16 -4.08 8.12
C ILE A 413 13.21 -5.00 8.75
N ASP A 414 14.41 -4.49 9.04
CA ASP A 414 15.48 -5.27 9.66
C ASP A 414 15.05 -5.81 11.03
N TRP A 415 14.47 -4.94 11.87
CA TRP A 415 13.97 -5.35 13.17
C TRP A 415 12.85 -6.39 13.10
N LEU A 416 11.87 -6.21 12.21
CA LEU A 416 10.73 -7.13 12.06
C LEU A 416 11.14 -8.52 11.56
N LYS A 417 12.27 -8.63 10.84
CA LYS A 417 12.85 -9.92 10.45
C LYS A 417 13.40 -10.68 11.65
N ASP A 418 14.02 -9.97 12.58
CA ASP A 418 14.57 -10.54 13.82
C ASP A 418 13.48 -10.79 14.87
N THR A 419 12.45 -9.94 14.89
CA THR A 419 11.37 -9.95 15.89
C THR A 419 10.00 -9.92 15.21
N PRO A 420 9.44 -11.08 14.83
CA PRO A 420 8.13 -11.14 14.18
C PRO A 420 7.02 -10.64 15.10
N VAL A 421 6.21 -9.71 14.59
CA VAL A 421 5.04 -9.17 15.29
C VAL A 421 3.77 -9.83 14.74
N PRO A 422 2.88 -10.37 15.59
CA PRO A 422 1.65 -11.02 15.13
C PRO A 422 0.64 -10.03 14.54
N ALA A 423 -0.17 -10.50 13.59
CA ALA A 423 -1.34 -9.78 13.09
C ALA A 423 -2.42 -9.62 14.19
N PRO A 424 -3.15 -8.50 14.25
CA PRO A 424 -3.11 -7.36 13.32
C PRO A 424 -2.03 -6.31 13.63
N SER A 425 -1.42 -6.38 14.81
CA SER A 425 -0.56 -5.30 15.35
C SER A 425 0.63 -4.95 14.48
N GLY A 426 1.23 -5.91 13.77
CA GLY A 426 2.37 -5.64 12.89
C GLY A 426 2.04 -4.62 11.80
N TYR A 427 0.87 -4.73 11.18
CA TYR A 427 0.42 -3.76 10.17
C TYR A 427 -0.03 -2.45 10.83
N ASP A 428 -0.80 -2.53 11.91
CA ASP A 428 -1.39 -1.35 12.57
C ASP A 428 -0.31 -0.35 13.02
N ILE A 429 0.81 -0.85 13.53
CA ILE A 429 1.94 0.01 13.97
C ILE A 429 2.58 0.73 12.77
N VAL A 430 2.70 0.06 11.62
CA VAL A 430 3.46 0.59 10.46
C VAL A 430 2.59 1.17 9.35
N GLU A 431 1.26 1.22 9.54
CA GLU A 431 0.29 1.67 8.53
C GLU A 431 0.68 3.03 7.94
N ARG A 432 0.99 4.00 8.80
CA ARG A 432 1.41 5.34 8.38
C ARG A 432 2.72 5.34 7.58
N VAL A 433 3.66 4.45 7.92
CA VAL A 433 4.92 4.29 7.18
C VAL A 433 4.65 3.70 5.80
N LEU A 434 3.76 2.71 5.70
CA LEU A 434 3.33 2.14 4.41
C LEU A 434 2.65 3.18 3.52
N ASP A 435 1.79 4.02 4.08
CA ASP A 435 1.11 5.10 3.36
C ASP A 435 2.10 6.09 2.75
N GLU A 436 3.11 6.49 3.50
CA GLU A 436 4.13 7.44 3.04
C GLU A 436 5.10 6.81 2.03
N LEU A 437 5.45 5.53 2.19
CA LEU A 437 6.21 4.80 1.18
C LEU A 437 5.42 4.66 -0.13
N ARG A 438 4.11 4.43 -0.04
CA ARG A 438 3.20 4.34 -1.19
C ARG A 438 3.05 5.67 -1.91
N SER A 439 2.79 6.76 -1.18
CA SER A 439 2.61 8.11 -1.75
C SER A 439 3.87 8.63 -2.45
N ARG A 440 5.06 8.26 -1.95
CA ARG A 440 6.37 8.66 -2.48
C ARG A 440 6.97 7.68 -3.49
N GLU A 441 6.22 6.64 -3.87
CA GLU A 441 6.65 5.57 -4.77
C GLU A 441 7.96 4.86 -4.36
N VAL A 442 8.18 4.65 -3.06
CA VAL A 442 9.33 3.91 -2.52
C VAL A 442 9.02 2.40 -2.53
N ARG A 443 9.01 1.83 -3.73
CA ARG A 443 8.38 0.53 -4.03
C ARG A 443 9.05 -0.67 -3.36
N ASN A 444 10.38 -0.69 -3.25
CA ASN A 444 11.11 -1.83 -2.72
C ASN A 444 10.89 -2.01 -1.22
N GLU A 445 11.04 -0.93 -0.47
CA GLU A 445 10.83 -0.90 0.98
C GLU A 445 9.35 -1.08 1.30
N PHE A 446 8.44 -0.47 0.53
CA PHE A 446 6.99 -0.72 0.65
C PHE A 446 6.68 -2.22 0.55
N TYR A 447 7.15 -2.88 -0.52
CA TYR A 447 6.88 -4.30 -0.73
C TYR A 447 7.51 -5.17 0.37
N GLN A 448 8.76 -4.91 0.76
CA GLN A 448 9.41 -5.70 1.81
C GLN A 448 8.69 -5.56 3.16
N LEU A 449 8.25 -4.35 3.51
CA LEU A 449 7.52 -4.10 4.75
C LEU A 449 6.16 -4.81 4.74
N ILE A 450 5.33 -4.60 3.70
CA ILE A 450 4.00 -5.22 3.61
C ILE A 450 4.08 -6.74 3.52
N ASP A 451 5.09 -7.32 2.85
CA ASP A 451 5.29 -8.78 2.77
C ASP A 451 5.57 -9.41 4.14
N ILE A 452 6.21 -8.67 5.07
CA ILE A 452 6.43 -9.11 6.44
C ILE A 452 5.16 -8.94 7.28
N VAL A 453 4.57 -7.74 7.30
CA VAL A 453 3.46 -7.43 8.23
C VAL A 453 2.11 -7.98 7.80
N SER A 454 1.96 -8.40 6.53
CA SER A 454 0.74 -9.07 6.04
C SER A 454 0.68 -10.57 6.36
N GLN A 455 1.72 -11.15 6.96
CA GLN A 455 1.73 -12.57 7.31
C GLN A 455 0.59 -12.90 8.28
N SER A 456 -0.29 -13.82 7.87
CA SER A 456 -1.49 -14.23 8.60
C SER A 456 -2.54 -13.13 8.84
N ASP A 457 -2.44 -11.97 8.19
CA ASP A 457 -3.46 -10.92 8.22
C ASP A 457 -4.35 -11.00 6.98
N ASN A 458 -5.65 -11.29 7.16
CA ASN A 458 -6.60 -11.45 6.05
C ASN A 458 -7.48 -10.21 5.80
N ARG A 459 -7.20 -9.08 6.47
CA ARG A 459 -7.99 -7.86 6.26
C ARG A 459 -7.85 -7.36 4.81
N PRO A 460 -8.93 -6.83 4.19
CA PRO A 460 -8.94 -6.53 2.76
C PRO A 460 -7.92 -5.47 2.31
N ASP A 461 -7.73 -4.44 3.14
CA ASP A 461 -6.75 -3.35 3.01
C ASP A 461 -5.31 -3.88 3.05
N VAL A 462 -4.98 -4.72 4.03
CA VAL A 462 -3.65 -5.33 4.15
C VAL A 462 -3.33 -6.21 2.93
N GLN A 463 -4.28 -7.05 2.52
CA GLN A 463 -4.12 -7.88 1.31
C GLN A 463 -4.09 -7.03 0.03
N PHE A 464 -4.78 -5.89 0.00
CA PHE A 464 -4.72 -4.98 -1.15
C PHE A 464 -3.32 -4.37 -1.30
N ASP A 465 -2.73 -3.89 -0.21
CA ASP A 465 -1.39 -3.30 -0.21
C ASP A 465 -0.31 -4.37 -0.50
N LEU A 466 -0.47 -5.60 0.00
CA LEU A 466 0.38 -6.72 -0.40
C LEU A 466 0.30 -6.96 -1.91
N GLY A 467 -0.91 -6.96 -2.47
CA GLY A 467 -1.14 -7.12 -3.90
C GLY A 467 -0.47 -6.01 -4.72
N LEU A 468 -0.61 -4.76 -4.28
CA LEU A 468 0.00 -3.58 -4.90
C LEU A 468 1.53 -3.66 -4.89
N GLY A 469 2.12 -3.94 -3.73
CA GLY A 469 3.57 -4.08 -3.59
C GLY A 469 4.11 -5.23 -4.44
N ALA A 470 3.45 -6.39 -4.42
CA ALA A 470 3.84 -7.54 -5.22
C ALA A 470 3.77 -7.24 -6.73
N GLN A 471 2.74 -6.52 -7.18
CA GLN A 471 2.62 -6.10 -8.58
C GLN A 471 3.73 -5.14 -9.00
N TRP A 472 4.09 -4.14 -8.17
CA TRP A 472 5.23 -3.26 -8.43
C TRP A 472 6.54 -4.01 -8.59
N MET A 473 6.72 -5.09 -7.82
CA MET A 473 7.89 -5.96 -7.86
C MET A 473 7.79 -7.09 -8.89
N LYS A 474 6.76 -7.08 -9.76
CA LYS A 474 6.50 -8.09 -10.81
C LYS A 474 6.36 -9.52 -10.26
N LYS A 475 5.87 -9.66 -9.02
CA LYS A 475 5.54 -10.94 -8.39
C LYS A 475 4.06 -11.29 -8.64
N ASP A 476 3.74 -11.55 -9.90
CA ASP A 476 2.35 -11.69 -10.39
C ASP A 476 1.55 -12.75 -9.61
N ALA A 477 2.14 -13.89 -9.23
CA ALA A 477 1.44 -14.93 -8.47
C ALA A 477 1.00 -14.46 -7.07
N THR A 478 1.89 -13.78 -6.34
CA THR A 478 1.59 -13.18 -5.04
C THR A 478 0.53 -12.09 -5.17
N ALA A 479 0.67 -11.23 -6.18
CA ALA A 479 -0.30 -10.16 -6.44
C ALA A 479 -1.71 -10.70 -6.72
N ARG A 480 -1.83 -11.74 -7.55
CA ARG A 480 -3.12 -12.40 -7.84
C ARG A 480 -3.76 -12.97 -6.57
N ALA A 481 -3.00 -13.73 -5.79
CA ALA A 481 -3.51 -14.35 -4.56
C ALA A 481 -3.97 -13.30 -3.55
N ALA A 482 -3.22 -12.21 -3.40
CA ALA A 482 -3.55 -11.12 -2.49
C ALA A 482 -4.83 -10.39 -2.95
N TYR A 483 -4.95 -10.01 -4.24
CA TYR A 483 -6.16 -9.39 -4.76
C TYR A 483 -7.39 -10.30 -4.71
N GLN A 484 -7.23 -11.61 -4.94
CA GLN A 484 -8.33 -12.57 -4.75
C GLN A 484 -8.84 -12.58 -3.31
N ARG A 485 -7.94 -12.52 -2.31
CA ARG A 485 -8.35 -12.41 -0.90
C ARG A 485 -9.04 -11.08 -0.59
N THR A 486 -8.53 -9.97 -1.12
CA THR A 486 -9.21 -8.67 -1.02
C THR A 486 -10.63 -8.75 -1.58
N LEU A 487 -10.80 -9.32 -2.78
CA LEU A 487 -12.10 -9.43 -3.45
C LEU A 487 -13.05 -10.43 -2.82
N ALA A 488 -12.53 -11.48 -2.17
CA ALA A 488 -13.36 -12.43 -1.42
C ALA A 488 -14.07 -11.76 -0.23
N ASN A 489 -13.40 -10.81 0.43
CA ASN A 489 -13.91 -10.10 1.60
C ASN A 489 -14.56 -8.75 1.24
N GLN A 490 -14.13 -8.13 0.13
CA GLN A 490 -14.63 -6.84 -0.37
C GLN A 490 -14.82 -6.88 -1.90
N PRO A 491 -15.89 -7.54 -2.41
CA PRO A 491 -16.14 -7.74 -3.84
C PRO A 491 -16.25 -6.44 -4.65
N GLU A 492 -16.61 -5.33 -3.99
CA GLU A 492 -16.79 -4.01 -4.60
C GLU A 492 -15.50 -3.16 -4.61
N ASN A 493 -14.34 -3.74 -4.25
CA ASN A 493 -13.07 -3.02 -4.30
C ASN A 493 -12.61 -2.81 -5.75
N GLY A 494 -13.02 -1.69 -6.35
CA GLY A 494 -12.76 -1.40 -7.76
C GLY A 494 -11.27 -1.30 -8.11
N SER A 495 -10.40 -0.93 -7.17
CA SER A 495 -8.95 -0.90 -7.40
C SER A 495 -8.35 -2.31 -7.47
N ALA A 496 -8.78 -3.23 -6.61
CA ALA A 496 -8.36 -4.63 -6.67
C ALA A 496 -8.82 -5.32 -7.96
N ILE A 497 -10.06 -5.06 -8.41
CA ILE A 497 -10.58 -5.56 -9.70
C ILE A 497 -9.71 -5.04 -10.85
N PHE A 498 -9.50 -3.72 -10.91
CA PHE A 498 -8.73 -3.10 -11.99
C PHE A 498 -7.30 -3.65 -12.06
N ASN A 499 -6.61 -3.73 -10.92
CA ASN A 499 -5.25 -4.26 -10.85
C ASN A 499 -5.19 -5.74 -11.22
N SER A 500 -6.19 -6.54 -10.84
CA SER A 500 -6.31 -7.94 -11.25
C SER A 500 -6.44 -8.08 -12.78
N LEU A 501 -7.22 -7.22 -13.44
CA LEU A 501 -7.35 -7.22 -14.91
C LEU A 501 -6.03 -6.88 -15.63
N LEU A 502 -5.16 -6.06 -15.02
CA LEU A 502 -3.82 -5.77 -15.55
C LEU A 502 -2.89 -7.00 -15.46
N LEU A 503 -3.15 -7.92 -14.54
CA LEU A 503 -2.38 -9.16 -14.40
C LEU A 503 -2.79 -10.24 -15.43
N CYS A 504 -3.91 -10.07 -16.14
CA CYS A 504 -4.33 -10.92 -17.26
C CYS A 504 -3.60 -10.50 -18.54
N LYS A 505 -2.55 -11.25 -18.89
CA LYS A 505 -1.60 -10.87 -19.95
C LYS A 505 -1.58 -11.85 -21.12
N THR A 506 -1.99 -13.11 -20.91
CA THR A 506 -1.89 -14.18 -21.90
C THR A 506 -3.10 -15.12 -21.84
N SER A 507 -3.26 -15.99 -22.84
CA SER A 507 -4.33 -16.99 -22.85
C SER A 507 -4.29 -17.98 -21.68
N ALA A 508 -3.13 -18.17 -21.04
CA ALA A 508 -3.02 -18.98 -19.82
C ALA A 508 -3.77 -18.36 -18.62
N ASP A 509 -4.07 -17.07 -18.67
CA ASP A 509 -4.76 -16.33 -17.62
C ASP A 509 -6.30 -16.35 -17.78
N ALA A 510 -6.83 -17.06 -18.79
CA ALA A 510 -8.25 -17.04 -19.13
C ALA A 510 -9.15 -17.44 -17.95
N GLN A 511 -8.75 -18.44 -17.15
CA GLN A 511 -9.53 -18.84 -15.96
C GLN A 511 -9.58 -17.71 -14.92
N PHE A 512 -8.44 -17.09 -14.64
CA PHE A 512 -8.36 -15.95 -13.72
C PHE A 512 -9.17 -14.75 -14.25
N LEU A 513 -9.12 -14.49 -15.57
CA LEU A 513 -9.92 -13.44 -16.20
C LEU A 513 -11.42 -13.66 -16.02
N GLU A 514 -11.92 -14.88 -16.16
CA GLU A 514 -13.35 -15.19 -15.96
C GLU A 514 -13.78 -15.00 -14.50
N GLU A 515 -12.93 -15.36 -13.54
CA GLU A 515 -13.18 -15.06 -12.11
C GLU A 515 -13.33 -13.55 -11.89
N ILE A 516 -12.38 -12.74 -12.41
CA ILE A 516 -12.41 -11.28 -12.26
C ILE A 516 -13.59 -10.65 -13.02
N ALA A 517 -13.97 -11.19 -14.17
CA ALA A 517 -15.15 -10.74 -14.93
C ALA A 517 -16.44 -10.85 -14.11
N GLY A 518 -16.56 -11.88 -13.26
CA GLY A 518 -17.67 -12.04 -12.32
C GLY A 518 -17.81 -10.85 -11.36
N PHE A 519 -16.69 -10.35 -10.83
CA PHE A 519 -16.68 -9.17 -9.94
C PHE A 519 -17.03 -7.87 -10.70
N VAL A 520 -16.56 -7.70 -11.94
CA VAL A 520 -16.94 -6.54 -12.79
C VAL A 520 -18.46 -6.50 -13.03
N LEU A 521 -19.07 -7.67 -13.28
CA LEU A 521 -20.50 -7.77 -13.53
C LEU A 521 -21.34 -7.42 -12.29
N GLN A 522 -20.90 -7.89 -11.12
CA GLN A 522 -21.54 -7.64 -9.82
C GLN A 522 -21.28 -6.21 -9.28
N PHE A 523 -20.35 -5.46 -9.86
CA PHE A 523 -19.99 -4.13 -9.39
C PHE A 523 -21.19 -3.16 -9.42
N PRO A 524 -21.39 -2.34 -8.36
CA PRO A 524 -22.57 -1.48 -8.21
C PRO A 524 -22.81 -0.54 -9.40
N ALA A 525 -24.03 -0.53 -9.91
CA ALA A 525 -24.43 0.38 -10.99
C ALA A 525 -24.53 1.85 -10.54
N SER A 526 -24.64 2.10 -9.23
CA SER A 526 -24.62 3.45 -8.65
C SER A 526 -23.29 4.17 -8.88
N ALA A 527 -22.18 3.44 -9.03
CA ALA A 527 -20.85 3.97 -9.34
C ALA A 527 -20.56 3.88 -10.85
N SER A 528 -21.41 4.50 -11.67
CA SER A 528 -21.46 4.33 -13.12
C SER A 528 -20.13 4.59 -13.84
N GLU A 529 -19.40 5.65 -13.46
CA GLU A 529 -18.11 5.99 -14.07
C GLU A 529 -17.05 4.91 -13.79
N ARG A 530 -16.95 4.47 -12.52
CA ARG A 530 -15.99 3.43 -12.14
C ARG A 530 -16.34 2.09 -12.79
N LYS A 531 -17.62 1.76 -12.89
CA LYS A 531 -18.07 0.55 -13.59
C LYS A 531 -17.67 0.55 -15.06
N ALA A 532 -17.87 1.67 -15.77
CA ALA A 532 -17.48 1.81 -17.17
C ALA A 532 -15.96 1.65 -17.36
N GLN A 533 -15.14 2.18 -16.44
CA GLN A 533 -13.69 1.97 -16.45
C GLN A 533 -13.32 0.48 -16.32
N LEU A 534 -13.98 -0.24 -15.41
CA LEU A 534 -13.74 -1.68 -15.21
C LEU A 534 -14.18 -2.51 -16.42
N GLU A 535 -15.32 -2.18 -17.04
CA GLU A 535 -15.80 -2.84 -18.26
C GLU A 535 -14.82 -2.63 -19.43
N SER A 536 -14.28 -1.43 -19.58
CA SER A 536 -13.24 -1.13 -20.58
C SER A 536 -11.93 -1.89 -20.33
N ALA A 537 -11.51 -1.98 -19.06
CA ALA A 537 -10.35 -2.75 -18.65
C ALA A 537 -10.54 -4.25 -18.89
N LEU A 538 -11.75 -4.77 -18.67
CA LEU A 538 -12.13 -6.16 -18.92
C LEU A 538 -12.05 -6.48 -20.41
N GLU A 539 -12.59 -5.63 -21.27
CA GLU A 539 -12.51 -5.82 -22.73
C GLU A 539 -11.05 -5.82 -23.21
N SER A 540 -10.23 -4.93 -22.66
CA SER A 540 -8.79 -4.89 -22.96
C SER A 540 -8.06 -6.16 -22.47
N ALA A 541 -8.45 -6.70 -21.32
CA ALA A 541 -7.91 -7.95 -20.79
C ALA A 541 -8.34 -9.17 -21.62
N ARG A 542 -9.59 -9.21 -22.09
CA ARG A 542 -10.09 -10.25 -23.02
C ARG A 542 -9.25 -10.30 -24.28
N LYS A 543 -9.01 -9.16 -24.92
CA LYS A 543 -8.14 -9.07 -26.10
C LYS A 543 -6.73 -9.58 -25.85
N ARG A 544 -6.13 -9.30 -24.69
CA ARG A 544 -4.80 -9.83 -24.31
C ARG A 544 -4.81 -11.35 -24.10
N CYS A 545 -5.92 -11.89 -23.62
CA CYS A 545 -6.06 -13.32 -23.35
C CYS A 545 -6.60 -14.11 -24.55
N GLU A 546 -6.88 -13.47 -25.68
CA GLU A 546 -7.29 -14.15 -26.90
C GLU A 546 -6.16 -15.05 -27.43
N ASP A 547 -6.49 -16.32 -27.65
CA ASP A 547 -5.60 -17.27 -28.34
C ASP A 547 -5.68 -17.06 -29.85
N VAL A 548 -4.86 -16.11 -30.33
CA VAL A 548 -4.73 -15.76 -31.74
C VAL A 548 -4.30 -16.96 -32.59
N ASP A 549 -3.49 -17.86 -32.05
CA ASP A 549 -3.02 -19.04 -32.78
C ASP A 549 -4.11 -20.10 -32.90
N ALA A 550 -4.94 -20.29 -31.87
CA ALA A 550 -6.13 -21.12 -31.97
C ALA A 550 -7.13 -20.55 -33.00
N ALA A 551 -7.29 -19.22 -33.06
CA ALA A 551 -8.11 -18.58 -34.08
C ALA A 551 -7.59 -18.85 -35.50
N LYS A 552 -6.29 -18.65 -35.74
CA LYS A 552 -5.64 -18.98 -37.03
C LYS A 552 -5.77 -20.47 -37.40
N ARG A 553 -5.61 -21.38 -36.43
CA ARG A 553 -5.80 -22.83 -36.64
C ARG A 553 -7.24 -23.21 -36.97
N ARG A 554 -8.25 -22.47 -36.51
CA ARG A 554 -9.65 -22.66 -36.94
C ARG A 554 -9.82 -22.28 -38.40
N MET A 555 -9.33 -21.10 -38.80
CA MET A 555 -9.38 -20.63 -40.18
C MET A 555 -8.70 -21.57 -41.18
N ILE A 556 -7.52 -22.11 -40.82
CA ILE A 556 -6.83 -23.10 -41.67
C ILE A 556 -7.69 -24.36 -41.84
N ARG A 557 -8.32 -24.86 -40.77
CA ARG A 557 -9.20 -26.03 -40.84
C ARG A 557 -10.43 -25.77 -41.70
N GLU A 558 -11.03 -24.60 -41.58
CA GLU A 558 -12.17 -24.18 -42.41
C GLU A 558 -11.79 -24.11 -43.90
N GLU A 559 -10.63 -23.54 -44.23
CA GLU A 559 -10.15 -23.51 -45.62
C GLU A 559 -9.89 -24.92 -46.15
N LEU A 560 -9.22 -25.78 -45.36
CA LEU A 560 -8.92 -27.16 -45.74
C LEU A 560 -10.18 -28.01 -45.92
N SER A 561 -11.28 -27.68 -45.24
CA SER A 561 -12.57 -28.37 -45.38
C SER A 561 -13.19 -28.25 -46.77
N ARG A 562 -12.72 -27.29 -47.59
CA ARG A 562 -13.16 -27.10 -48.98
C ARG A 562 -12.57 -28.12 -49.96
N TYR A 563 -11.54 -28.85 -49.54
CA TYR A 563 -10.92 -29.91 -50.34
C TYR A 563 -11.48 -31.29 -49.94
N PRO A 564 -11.53 -32.25 -50.86
CA PRO A 564 -12.05 -33.58 -50.57
C PRO A 564 -11.18 -34.30 -49.53
N ALA A 565 -11.81 -35.24 -48.82
CA ALA A 565 -11.10 -36.16 -47.93
C ALA A 565 -10.11 -37.05 -48.71
N LEU A 566 -9.16 -37.66 -47.99
CA LEU A 566 -8.21 -38.57 -48.61
C LEU A 566 -8.93 -39.77 -49.23
N VAL A 567 -8.61 -40.08 -50.47
CA VAL A 567 -9.20 -41.21 -51.19
C VAL A 567 -8.67 -42.52 -50.60
N GLU A 568 -9.51 -43.56 -50.52
CA GLU A 568 -9.10 -44.89 -50.01
C GLU A 568 -9.12 -45.98 -51.10
N GLY A 569 -9.80 -45.75 -52.23
CA GLY A 569 -9.89 -46.71 -53.34
C GLY A 569 -8.71 -46.65 -54.30
N SER A 570 -8.48 -47.70 -55.09
CA SER A 570 -7.45 -47.67 -56.13
C SER A 570 -7.76 -46.59 -57.18
N ILE A 571 -6.74 -45.85 -57.60
CA ILE A 571 -6.81 -44.77 -58.58
C ILE A 571 -5.87 -45.13 -59.73
N GLU A 572 -6.41 -45.17 -60.95
CA GLU A 572 -5.61 -45.36 -62.15
C GLU A 572 -5.08 -44.02 -62.67
N PRO A 573 -3.98 -44.00 -63.44
CA PRO A 573 -3.47 -42.77 -64.05
C PRO A 573 -4.54 -42.00 -64.85
N ALA A 574 -5.48 -42.69 -65.50
CA ALA A 574 -6.54 -42.04 -66.28
C ALA A 574 -7.61 -41.31 -65.43
N ASP A 575 -7.66 -41.54 -64.12
CA ASP A 575 -8.66 -40.97 -63.21
C ASP A 575 -8.26 -39.58 -62.67
N ILE A 576 -7.02 -39.15 -62.92
CA ILE A 576 -6.50 -37.84 -62.52
C ILE A 576 -5.97 -37.07 -63.72
N SER A 577 -5.86 -35.74 -63.58
CA SER A 577 -5.24 -34.90 -64.59
C SER A 577 -3.73 -35.15 -64.66
N LEU A 578 -3.12 -34.87 -65.82
CA LEU A 578 -1.67 -34.93 -65.98
C LEU A 578 -0.98 -33.99 -64.98
N ARG A 579 -1.57 -32.82 -64.72
CA ARG A 579 -1.05 -31.84 -63.77
C ARG A 579 -0.95 -32.40 -62.36
N SER A 580 -2.00 -33.08 -61.88
CA SER A 580 -1.99 -33.72 -60.56
C SER A 580 -0.98 -34.86 -60.49
N ALA A 581 -0.87 -35.68 -61.55
CA ALA A 581 0.12 -36.76 -61.61
C ALA A 581 1.57 -36.22 -61.53
N VAL A 582 1.89 -35.17 -62.29
CA VAL A 582 3.19 -34.50 -62.26
C VAL A 582 3.47 -33.89 -60.89
N ALA A 583 2.49 -33.22 -60.29
CA ALA A 583 2.63 -32.63 -58.96
C ALA A 583 2.91 -33.68 -57.87
N LEU A 584 2.22 -34.83 -57.91
CA LEU A 584 2.42 -35.93 -56.97
C LEU A 584 3.84 -36.49 -57.06
N LEU A 585 4.28 -36.86 -58.26
CA LEU A 585 5.64 -37.37 -58.49
C LEU A 585 6.72 -36.34 -58.10
N ALA A 586 6.47 -35.04 -58.36
CA ALA A 586 7.36 -33.97 -57.97
C ALA A 586 7.46 -33.81 -56.45
N LEU A 587 6.34 -33.94 -55.72
CA LEU A 587 6.34 -33.92 -54.26
C LEU A 587 7.17 -35.07 -53.68
N LEU A 588 6.94 -36.30 -54.16
CA LEU A 588 7.73 -37.46 -53.71
C LEU A 588 9.21 -37.27 -53.98
N ARG A 589 9.57 -36.75 -55.16
CA ARG A 589 10.97 -36.46 -55.52
C ARG A 589 11.60 -35.43 -54.59
N CYS A 590 10.90 -34.33 -54.29
CA CYS A 590 11.41 -33.32 -53.36
C CYS A 590 11.54 -33.82 -51.92
N ALA A 591 10.69 -34.77 -51.53
CA ALA A 591 10.74 -35.42 -50.23
C ALA A 591 11.75 -36.58 -50.15
N ASN A 592 12.32 -37.00 -51.29
CA ASN A 592 13.07 -38.24 -51.43
C ASN A 592 12.27 -39.46 -50.90
N ALA A 593 11.00 -39.52 -51.27
CA ALA A 593 10.02 -40.51 -50.82
C ALA A 593 9.77 -41.61 -51.86
N GLU A 594 9.42 -42.80 -51.37
CA GLU A 594 9.10 -43.98 -52.15
C GLU A 594 7.59 -44.32 -52.09
N PRO A 595 7.07 -45.17 -53.00
CA PRO A 595 5.72 -45.70 -52.87
C PRO A 595 5.54 -46.35 -51.50
N GLY A 596 4.47 -45.98 -50.80
CA GLY A 596 4.16 -46.47 -49.45
C GLY A 596 4.42 -45.44 -48.34
N ASP A 597 5.17 -44.36 -48.61
CA ASP A 597 5.27 -43.23 -47.67
C ASP A 597 3.92 -42.50 -47.54
N ASP A 598 3.54 -42.13 -46.32
CA ASP A 598 2.24 -41.51 -45.99
C ASP A 598 2.34 -40.06 -45.48
N ASP A 599 3.54 -39.62 -45.06
CA ASP A 599 3.85 -38.25 -44.62
C ASP A 599 5.11 -37.73 -45.32
N LEU A 600 5.00 -36.57 -45.97
CA LEU A 600 6.11 -35.91 -46.65
C LEU A 600 6.52 -34.63 -45.91
N PRO A 601 7.83 -34.42 -45.66
CA PRO A 601 8.33 -33.20 -45.07
C PRO A 601 8.15 -31.99 -46.01
N PRO A 602 8.28 -30.75 -45.50
CA PRO A 602 8.25 -29.57 -46.34
C PRO A 602 9.41 -29.56 -47.34
N PHE A 603 9.12 -29.24 -48.60
CA PHE A 603 10.12 -29.28 -49.66
C PHE A 603 11.04 -28.05 -49.72
N LYS A 604 10.91 -27.07 -48.80
CA LYS A 604 11.82 -25.91 -48.72
C LYS A 604 13.29 -26.30 -48.58
N ALA A 605 13.57 -27.42 -47.92
CA ALA A 605 14.92 -27.94 -47.72
C ALA A 605 15.37 -28.92 -48.82
N SER A 606 14.54 -29.19 -49.83
CA SER A 606 14.89 -30.06 -50.95
C SER A 606 16.06 -29.47 -51.74
N ALA A 607 17.05 -30.31 -52.09
CA ALA A 607 18.13 -29.94 -53.01
C ALA A 607 17.63 -29.71 -54.45
N ILE A 608 16.46 -30.25 -54.80
CA ILE A 608 15.81 -30.06 -56.09
C ILE A 608 14.66 -29.07 -55.92
N PRO A 609 14.63 -27.96 -56.69
CA PRO A 609 13.50 -27.04 -56.64
C PRO A 609 12.23 -27.74 -57.13
N PHE A 610 11.11 -27.62 -56.40
CA PHE A 610 9.85 -28.25 -56.80
C PHE A 610 9.40 -27.80 -58.20
N ALA A 611 9.44 -26.49 -58.44
CA ALA A 611 9.10 -25.85 -59.70
C ALA A 611 10.09 -24.74 -60.03
N PRO A 612 10.24 -24.33 -61.31
CA PRO A 612 11.21 -23.30 -61.72
C PRO A 612 10.94 -21.93 -61.08
N VAL A 613 9.66 -21.59 -60.88
CA VAL A 613 9.22 -20.35 -60.23
C VAL A 613 8.07 -20.62 -59.26
N VAL A 614 7.86 -19.72 -58.30
CA VAL A 614 6.84 -19.88 -57.24
C VAL A 614 5.43 -19.99 -57.82
N SER A 615 5.11 -19.27 -58.91
CA SER A 615 3.79 -19.31 -59.55
C SER A 615 3.43 -20.70 -60.11
N CYS A 616 4.41 -21.48 -60.58
CA CYS A 616 4.22 -22.86 -61.02
C CYS A 616 3.86 -23.83 -59.89
N ARG A 617 4.05 -23.44 -58.61
CA ARG A 617 3.62 -24.25 -57.45
C ARG A 617 2.10 -24.34 -57.33
N ARG A 618 1.34 -23.52 -58.09
CA ARG A 618 -0.13 -23.57 -58.14
C ARG A 618 -0.68 -24.94 -58.56
N ILE A 619 0.12 -25.75 -59.25
CA ILE A 619 -0.21 -27.15 -59.59
C ILE A 619 -0.55 -28.00 -58.35
N LEU A 620 -0.05 -27.63 -57.17
CA LEU A 620 -0.37 -28.29 -55.89
C LEU A 620 -1.83 -28.09 -55.47
N PHE A 621 -2.49 -27.01 -55.89
CA PHE A 621 -3.94 -26.88 -55.70
C PHE A 621 -4.73 -27.89 -56.52
N ASP A 622 -4.26 -28.22 -57.73
CA ASP A 622 -4.91 -29.24 -58.56
C ASP A 622 -4.74 -30.62 -57.94
N LEU A 623 -3.57 -30.90 -57.35
CA LEU A 623 -3.35 -32.12 -56.57
C LEU A 623 -4.23 -32.19 -55.32
N LEU A 624 -4.34 -31.11 -54.54
CA LEU A 624 -5.23 -31.04 -53.37
C LEU A 624 -6.70 -31.35 -53.72
N LYS A 625 -7.18 -30.89 -54.88
CA LYS A 625 -8.54 -31.16 -55.36
C LYS A 625 -8.82 -32.63 -55.69
N THR A 626 -7.79 -33.46 -55.82
CA THR A 626 -7.97 -34.90 -56.09
C THR A 626 -8.27 -35.72 -54.83
N GLY A 627 -7.93 -35.21 -53.65
CA GLY A 627 -7.94 -36.00 -52.41
C GLY A 627 -6.81 -37.03 -52.33
N LEU A 628 -5.82 -36.99 -53.23
CA LEU A 628 -4.62 -37.83 -53.11
C LEU A 628 -3.66 -37.32 -52.03
N VAL A 629 -3.70 -36.02 -51.74
CA VAL A 629 -2.90 -35.40 -50.69
C VAL A 629 -3.74 -34.44 -49.86
N THR A 630 -3.32 -34.19 -48.63
CA THR A 630 -3.85 -33.11 -47.79
C THR A 630 -2.73 -32.46 -46.97
N VAL A 631 -3.00 -31.33 -46.35
CA VAL A 631 -2.05 -30.69 -45.42
C VAL A 631 -1.98 -31.50 -44.13
N HIS A 632 -0.76 -31.87 -43.72
CA HIS A 632 -0.55 -32.61 -42.50
C HIS A 632 -0.88 -31.72 -41.27
N PRO A 633 -1.57 -32.22 -40.22
CA PRO A 633 -1.97 -31.44 -39.03
C PRO A 633 -0.82 -30.80 -38.24
N LYS A 634 0.41 -31.31 -38.41
CA LYS A 634 1.65 -30.77 -37.81
C LYS A 634 2.30 -29.65 -38.64
N THR A 635 1.65 -29.18 -39.69
CA THR A 635 2.13 -28.03 -40.47
C THR A 635 2.12 -26.76 -39.60
N SER A 636 3.18 -25.94 -39.67
CA SER A 636 3.25 -24.67 -38.94
C SER A 636 2.20 -23.68 -39.46
N ILE A 637 1.66 -22.85 -38.58
CA ILE A 637 0.77 -21.73 -38.94
C ILE A 637 1.49 -20.77 -39.91
N ASP A 638 2.83 -20.66 -39.82
CA ASP A 638 3.64 -19.79 -40.69
C ASP A 638 3.67 -20.21 -42.16
N ALA A 639 3.18 -21.41 -42.47
CA ALA A 639 2.96 -21.85 -43.85
C ALA A 639 1.77 -21.11 -44.51
N PHE A 640 1.00 -20.36 -43.74
CA PHE A 640 -0.17 -19.61 -44.18
C PHE A 640 0.01 -18.12 -43.89
N ALA A 641 -0.41 -17.27 -44.83
CA ALA A 641 -0.42 -15.83 -44.65
C ALA A 641 -1.82 -15.35 -44.25
N PHE A 642 -1.90 -14.47 -43.26
CA PHE A 642 -3.15 -13.88 -42.77
C PHE A 642 -3.12 -12.37 -42.92
N LYS A 643 -4.22 -11.77 -43.37
CA LYS A 643 -4.41 -10.31 -43.43
C LYS A 643 -5.86 -9.99 -43.08
N ASP A 644 -6.06 -9.02 -42.19
CA ASP A 644 -7.39 -8.55 -41.77
C ASP A 644 -8.34 -9.68 -41.29
N GLY A 645 -7.77 -10.71 -40.65
CA GLY A 645 -8.54 -11.86 -40.18
C GLY A 645 -8.91 -12.88 -41.26
N GLU A 646 -8.32 -12.80 -42.45
CA GLU A 646 -8.55 -13.78 -43.53
C GLU A 646 -7.25 -14.46 -43.97
N LEU A 647 -7.36 -15.71 -44.39
CA LEU A 647 -6.24 -16.47 -44.98
C LEU A 647 -6.03 -16.00 -46.43
N THR A 648 -4.90 -15.35 -46.69
CA THR A 648 -4.62 -14.66 -47.96
C THR A 648 -3.56 -15.33 -48.82
N GLY A 649 -2.81 -16.30 -48.30
CA GLY A 649 -1.74 -16.93 -49.06
C GLY A 649 -1.22 -18.23 -48.48
N TRP A 650 -0.61 -19.03 -49.36
CA TRP A 650 -0.05 -20.35 -49.07
C TRP A 650 1.45 -20.38 -49.38
N ARG A 651 2.27 -20.77 -48.41
CA ARG A 651 3.71 -21.03 -48.59
C ARG A 651 3.92 -22.54 -48.72
N PHE A 652 3.61 -23.07 -49.91
CA PHE A 652 3.62 -24.51 -50.17
C PHE A 652 4.94 -25.23 -49.84
N ASP A 653 6.07 -24.54 -49.95
CA ASP A 653 7.38 -25.10 -49.60
C ASP A 653 7.55 -25.41 -48.11
N SER A 654 6.73 -24.78 -47.26
CA SER A 654 6.73 -24.91 -45.81
C SER A 654 5.64 -25.86 -45.30
N ILE A 655 4.84 -26.44 -46.21
CA ILE A 655 3.74 -27.37 -45.89
C ILE A 655 4.25 -28.80 -45.76
N ARG A 656 3.81 -29.49 -44.71
CA ARG A 656 3.93 -30.96 -44.61
C ARG A 656 2.72 -31.59 -45.29
N TRP A 657 2.93 -32.66 -46.04
CA TRP A 657 1.88 -33.30 -46.82
C TRP A 657 1.56 -34.67 -46.25
N ARG A 658 0.27 -34.99 -46.15
CA ARG A 658 -0.19 -36.35 -45.89
C ARG A 658 -0.71 -36.94 -47.19
N LEU A 659 -0.26 -38.14 -47.52
CA LEU A 659 -0.66 -38.87 -48.73
C LEU A 659 -1.84 -39.80 -48.43
N SER A 660 -2.69 -40.00 -49.43
CA SER A 660 -3.73 -41.03 -49.45
C SER A 660 -3.07 -42.41 -49.61
N PRO A 661 -3.62 -43.49 -49.00
CA PRO A 661 -3.16 -44.86 -49.23
C PRO A 661 -3.17 -45.26 -50.71
N SER A 662 -4.05 -44.66 -51.52
CA SER A 662 -4.13 -44.88 -52.97
C SER A 662 -2.88 -44.42 -53.74
N CYS A 663 -2.05 -43.58 -53.12
CA CYS A 663 -0.85 -43.04 -53.77
C CYS A 663 0.21 -44.11 -54.04
N GLU A 664 0.32 -45.15 -53.20
CA GLU A 664 1.33 -46.21 -53.39
C GLU A 664 1.15 -46.87 -54.76
N PHE A 665 -0.03 -47.46 -55.00
CA PHE A 665 -0.36 -48.11 -56.26
C PHE A 665 -0.29 -47.13 -57.45
N LEU A 666 -0.85 -45.93 -57.30
CA LEU A 666 -0.85 -44.93 -58.36
C LEU A 666 0.58 -44.53 -58.75
N VAL A 667 1.47 -44.24 -57.80
CA VAL A 667 2.85 -43.84 -58.08
C VAL A 667 3.62 -44.94 -58.80
N GLU A 668 3.44 -46.21 -58.41
CA GLU A 668 4.02 -47.34 -59.14
C GLU A 668 3.56 -47.38 -60.59
N ARG A 669 2.26 -47.23 -60.83
CA ARG A 669 1.66 -47.18 -62.17
C ARG A 669 2.19 -46.00 -62.99
N LEU A 670 2.31 -44.83 -62.38
CA LEU A 670 2.87 -43.62 -63.01
C LEU A 670 4.33 -43.80 -63.42
N ARG A 671 5.15 -44.42 -62.56
CA ARG A 671 6.56 -44.71 -62.84
C ARG A 671 6.73 -45.78 -63.92
N ALA A 672 5.72 -46.63 -64.14
CA ALA A 672 5.74 -47.69 -65.15
C ALA A 672 5.19 -47.27 -66.53
N LEU A 673 4.73 -46.02 -66.72
CA LEU A 673 4.13 -45.57 -67.98
C LEU A 673 5.11 -45.62 -69.16
N ASN A 674 6.40 -45.34 -68.94
CA ASN A 674 7.47 -45.37 -69.95
C ASN A 674 7.04 -44.72 -71.30
N GLY A 675 6.48 -43.51 -71.24
CA GLY A 675 6.00 -42.77 -72.41
C GLY A 675 4.62 -43.15 -72.95
N THR A 676 4.01 -44.24 -72.46
CA THR A 676 2.66 -44.67 -72.89
C THR A 676 1.58 -43.99 -72.05
N ILE A 677 1.28 -42.73 -72.37
CA ILE A 677 0.32 -41.93 -71.59
C ILE A 677 -1.16 -42.23 -71.90
N PRO A 678 -2.08 -42.07 -70.92
CA PRO A 678 -3.52 -42.10 -71.14
C PRO A 678 -3.97 -41.12 -72.23
N LYS A 679 -4.99 -41.52 -73.02
CA LYS A 679 -5.53 -40.66 -74.09
C LYS A 679 -6.04 -39.32 -73.57
N ALA A 680 -6.64 -39.29 -72.38
CA ALA A 680 -7.15 -38.08 -71.75
C ALA A 680 -6.07 -37.02 -71.52
N TRP A 681 -4.82 -37.43 -71.30
CA TRP A 681 -3.71 -36.52 -71.01
C TRP A 681 -3.11 -35.85 -72.25
N ARG A 682 -3.35 -36.37 -73.46
CA ARG A 682 -2.68 -35.88 -74.67
C ARG A 682 -2.89 -34.38 -74.89
N GLU A 683 -4.11 -33.90 -74.64
CA GLU A 683 -4.44 -32.47 -74.76
C GLU A 683 -3.86 -31.62 -73.62
N GLU A 684 -3.48 -32.23 -72.49
CA GLU A 684 -2.87 -31.56 -71.33
C GLU A 684 -1.34 -31.43 -71.46
N VAL A 685 -0.69 -32.27 -72.27
CA VAL A 685 0.79 -32.29 -72.41
C VAL A 685 1.31 -30.94 -72.87
N GLN A 686 0.75 -30.39 -73.95
CA GLN A 686 1.26 -29.14 -74.53
C GLN A 686 1.08 -27.93 -73.58
N PRO A 687 -0.10 -27.68 -72.99
CA PRO A 687 -0.26 -26.59 -72.02
C PRO A 687 0.71 -26.69 -70.82
N LEU A 688 0.86 -27.87 -70.22
CA LEU A 688 1.73 -28.05 -69.06
C LEU A 688 3.21 -27.90 -69.42
N THR A 689 3.60 -28.43 -70.57
CA THR A 689 4.96 -28.29 -71.11
C THR A 689 5.32 -26.82 -71.31
N LEU A 690 4.42 -26.03 -71.91
CA LEU A 690 4.62 -24.59 -72.11
C LEU A 690 4.68 -23.83 -70.78
N GLU A 691 3.87 -24.21 -69.79
CA GLU A 691 3.90 -23.63 -68.44
C GLU A 691 5.28 -23.83 -67.78
N ILE A 692 5.79 -25.07 -67.78
CA ILE A 692 7.10 -25.40 -67.21
C ILE A 692 8.21 -24.66 -67.94
N ALA A 693 8.21 -24.68 -69.27
CA ALA A 693 9.23 -24.04 -70.08
C ALA A 693 9.28 -22.52 -69.88
N ARG A 694 8.11 -21.84 -69.78
CA ARG A 694 8.07 -20.41 -69.46
C ARG A 694 8.65 -20.15 -68.08
N GLY A 695 8.30 -20.99 -67.10
CA GLY A 695 8.88 -20.94 -65.77
C GLY A 695 10.41 -21.07 -65.79
N GLU A 696 10.96 -22.03 -66.54
CA GLU A 696 12.42 -22.23 -66.66
C GLU A 696 13.12 -21.01 -67.31
N VAL A 697 12.50 -20.38 -68.31
CA VAL A 697 13.03 -19.13 -68.90
C VAL A 697 12.99 -18.00 -67.89
N VAL A 698 11.90 -17.83 -67.12
CA VAL A 698 11.81 -16.80 -66.07
C VAL A 698 12.85 -17.05 -64.97
N GLU A 699 12.98 -18.28 -64.49
CA GLU A 699 13.99 -18.67 -63.50
C GLU A 699 15.40 -18.28 -63.97
N TYR A 700 15.70 -18.52 -65.25
CA TYR A 700 16.99 -18.15 -65.81
C TYR A 700 17.18 -16.63 -65.98
N LEU A 701 16.12 -15.88 -66.32
CA LEU A 701 16.17 -14.41 -66.34
C LEU A 701 16.43 -13.85 -64.93
N ASN A 702 15.79 -14.41 -63.91
CA ASN A 702 15.99 -14.06 -62.50
C ASN A 702 17.44 -14.34 -62.08
N PHE A 703 17.94 -15.54 -62.39
CA PHE A 703 19.32 -15.92 -62.16
C PHE A 703 20.33 -14.95 -62.80
N LEU A 704 20.11 -14.56 -64.06
CA LEU A 704 20.99 -13.62 -64.76
C LEU A 704 20.99 -12.22 -64.13
N ALA A 705 19.84 -11.77 -63.62
CA ALA A 705 19.73 -10.51 -62.89
C ALA A 705 20.45 -10.58 -61.53
N GLU A 706 20.21 -11.66 -60.77
CA GLU A 706 20.84 -11.90 -59.47
C GLU A 706 22.36 -11.97 -59.57
N GLU A 707 22.90 -12.70 -60.56
CA GLU A 707 24.35 -12.81 -60.83
C GLU A 707 25.01 -11.43 -61.01
N ARG A 708 24.25 -10.43 -61.45
CA ARG A 708 24.71 -9.06 -61.71
C ARG A 708 24.37 -8.09 -60.57
N GLY A 709 23.81 -8.59 -59.47
CA GLY A 709 23.38 -7.80 -58.31
C GLY A 709 22.18 -6.91 -58.63
N TRP A 710 21.29 -7.34 -59.53
CA TRP A 710 20.06 -6.61 -59.88
C TRP A 710 18.85 -7.30 -59.24
N PRO A 711 17.78 -6.56 -58.94
CA PRO A 711 16.50 -7.17 -58.57
C PRO A 711 16.00 -8.11 -59.67
N GLU A 712 15.17 -9.08 -59.30
CA GLU A 712 14.44 -9.91 -60.26
C GLU A 712 13.65 -9.02 -61.24
N PRO A 713 13.55 -9.40 -62.53
CA PRO A 713 12.61 -8.81 -63.45
C PRO A 713 11.20 -8.76 -62.85
N ARG A 714 10.52 -7.63 -62.99
CA ARG A 714 9.15 -7.47 -62.49
C ARG A 714 8.22 -8.46 -63.21
N ASP A 715 7.28 -9.03 -62.46
CA ASP A 715 6.19 -9.83 -63.02
C ASP A 715 5.22 -8.91 -63.78
N THR A 716 5.50 -8.68 -65.06
CA THR A 716 4.70 -7.82 -65.95
C THR A 716 4.23 -8.60 -67.17
N GLU A 717 3.22 -8.05 -67.85
CA GLU A 717 2.72 -8.59 -69.12
C GLU A 717 3.84 -8.67 -70.18
N GLU A 718 4.79 -7.74 -70.18
CA GLU A 718 5.95 -7.77 -71.10
C GLU A 718 6.84 -9.00 -70.89
N VAL A 719 7.09 -9.41 -69.63
CA VAL A 719 7.87 -10.61 -69.32
C VAL A 719 7.08 -11.87 -69.69
N ALA A 720 5.77 -11.88 -69.42
CA ALA A 720 4.90 -12.99 -69.78
C ALA A 720 4.80 -13.19 -71.31
N ASP A 721 4.72 -12.09 -72.07
CA ASP A 721 4.67 -12.10 -73.54
C ASP A 721 5.99 -12.53 -74.15
N LEU A 722 7.12 -12.02 -73.62
CA LEU A 722 8.45 -12.41 -74.08
C LEU A 722 8.69 -13.91 -73.86
N THR A 723 8.46 -14.38 -72.64
CA THR A 723 8.69 -15.79 -72.28
C THR A 723 7.80 -16.72 -73.10
N ARG A 724 6.55 -16.31 -73.37
CA ARG A 724 5.65 -17.00 -74.29
C ARG A 724 6.20 -17.07 -75.72
N ALA A 725 6.68 -15.96 -76.26
CA ALA A 725 7.26 -15.92 -77.60
C ALA A 725 8.53 -16.80 -77.70
N LEU A 726 9.41 -16.73 -76.69
CA LEU A 726 10.63 -17.52 -76.65
C LEU A 726 10.36 -19.02 -76.69
N VAL A 727 9.48 -19.55 -75.83
CA VAL A 727 9.22 -21.00 -75.75
C VAL A 727 8.42 -21.55 -76.94
N ASN A 728 7.67 -20.68 -77.64
CA ASN A 728 6.89 -21.08 -78.81
C ASN A 728 7.78 -21.20 -80.07
N GLU A 729 8.88 -20.46 -80.12
CA GLU A 729 9.70 -20.34 -81.33
C GLU A 729 11.08 -20.99 -81.19
N LEU A 730 11.55 -21.19 -79.96
CA LEU A 730 12.88 -21.73 -79.67
C LEU A 730 12.80 -22.84 -78.61
N PRO A 731 13.68 -23.86 -78.68
CA PRO A 731 13.98 -24.70 -77.53
C PRO A 731 14.43 -23.88 -76.32
N VAL A 732 14.17 -24.35 -75.10
CA VAL A 732 14.54 -23.63 -73.86
C VAL A 732 16.06 -23.38 -73.79
N ALA A 733 16.87 -24.34 -74.24
CA ALA A 733 18.33 -24.18 -74.36
C ALA A 733 18.73 -22.97 -75.24
N GLN A 734 17.99 -22.71 -76.31
CA GLN A 734 18.25 -21.56 -77.19
C GLN A 734 17.67 -20.26 -76.62
N ALA A 735 16.53 -20.33 -75.92
CA ALA A 735 15.98 -19.20 -75.19
C ALA A 735 16.94 -18.70 -74.09
N PHE A 736 17.63 -19.61 -73.40
CA PHE A 736 18.68 -19.28 -72.43
C PHE A 736 19.82 -18.51 -73.09
N HIS A 737 20.27 -18.95 -74.27
CA HIS A 737 21.29 -18.20 -75.00
C HIS A 737 20.82 -16.78 -75.37
N MET A 738 19.56 -16.60 -75.79
CA MET A 738 19.00 -15.27 -76.05
C MET A 738 18.98 -14.40 -74.79
N ALA A 739 18.55 -14.97 -73.66
CA ALA A 739 18.51 -14.29 -72.37
C ALA A 739 19.91 -13.86 -71.91
N TYR A 740 20.90 -14.72 -72.06
CA TYR A 740 22.29 -14.41 -71.72
C TYR A 740 22.86 -13.25 -72.56
N LEU A 741 22.63 -13.25 -73.87
CA LEU A 741 23.02 -12.14 -74.75
C LEU A 741 22.28 -10.84 -74.39
N GLY A 742 21.02 -10.96 -73.98
CA GLY A 742 20.23 -9.86 -73.45
C GLY A 742 20.85 -9.27 -72.18
N ALA A 743 21.25 -10.11 -71.23
CA ALA A 743 21.89 -9.73 -69.98
C ALA A 743 23.27 -9.07 -70.18
N MET A 744 24.08 -9.56 -71.13
CA MET A 744 25.34 -8.90 -71.50
C MET A 744 25.10 -7.49 -72.04
N SER A 745 24.16 -7.35 -72.97
CA SER A 745 23.77 -6.04 -73.55
C SER A 745 23.21 -5.08 -72.49
N ALA A 746 22.42 -5.60 -71.54
CA ALA A 746 21.91 -4.81 -70.42
C ALA A 746 23.02 -4.40 -69.43
N SER A 747 24.06 -5.22 -69.26
CA SER A 747 25.22 -4.89 -68.41
C SER A 747 26.00 -3.73 -69.01
N ASP A 748 26.27 -3.77 -70.32
CA ASP A 748 26.90 -2.67 -71.05
C ASP A 748 26.07 -1.38 -70.95
N TYR A 749 24.74 -1.49 -71.02
CA TYR A 749 23.84 -0.36 -70.84
C TYR A 749 23.96 0.23 -69.43
N LYS A 750 23.95 -0.60 -68.39
CA LYS A 750 24.10 -0.15 -66.99
C LYS A 750 25.47 0.48 -66.71
N GLN A 751 26.53 -0.01 -67.34
CA GLN A 751 27.87 0.58 -67.21
C GLN A 751 27.97 1.94 -67.92
N LYS A 752 27.28 2.13 -69.04
CA LYS A 752 27.34 3.36 -69.85
C LYS A 752 26.42 4.47 -69.36
N TYR A 753 25.32 4.14 -68.67
CA TYR A 753 24.30 5.10 -68.26
C TYR A 753 23.98 4.98 -66.75
N PRO A 754 23.68 6.08 -66.05
CA PRO A 754 23.36 6.07 -64.62
C PRO A 754 21.93 5.56 -64.38
N VAL A 755 21.72 4.26 -64.54
CA VAL A 755 20.40 3.60 -64.40
C VAL A 755 20.35 2.70 -63.17
N SER A 756 19.17 2.58 -62.57
CA SER A 756 18.95 1.74 -61.39
C SER A 756 19.10 0.24 -61.71
N GLY A 757 19.26 -0.58 -60.66
CA GLY A 757 19.25 -2.04 -60.82
C GLY A 757 17.96 -2.55 -61.49
N GLN A 758 16.80 -1.99 -61.12
CA GLN A 758 15.53 -2.34 -61.75
C GLN A 758 15.49 -1.97 -63.24
N GLN A 759 15.97 -0.78 -63.62
CA GLN A 759 16.05 -0.37 -65.03
C GLN A 759 16.98 -1.28 -65.85
N ALA A 760 18.03 -1.84 -65.23
CA ALA A 760 18.89 -2.82 -65.87
C ALA A 760 18.21 -4.19 -66.05
N ALA A 761 17.43 -4.64 -65.05
CA ALA A 761 16.61 -5.86 -65.15
C ALA A 761 15.53 -5.73 -66.25
N ASP A 762 14.83 -4.60 -66.31
CA ASP A 762 13.85 -4.33 -67.38
C ASP A 762 14.54 -4.27 -68.76
N MET A 763 15.76 -3.70 -68.83
CA MET A 763 16.54 -3.69 -70.06
C MET A 763 16.98 -5.10 -70.49
N LEU A 764 17.29 -6.00 -69.56
CA LEU A 764 17.61 -7.40 -69.84
C LEU A 764 16.43 -8.09 -70.56
N VAL A 765 15.21 -7.89 -70.09
CA VAL A 765 13.98 -8.41 -70.74
C VAL A 765 13.87 -7.84 -72.16
N LYS A 766 13.96 -6.50 -72.29
CA LYS A 766 13.86 -5.82 -73.60
C LYS A 766 14.93 -6.27 -74.60
N ARG A 767 16.19 -6.39 -74.17
CA ARG A 767 17.30 -6.82 -75.04
C ARG A 767 17.16 -8.28 -75.44
N THR A 768 16.67 -9.13 -74.56
CA THR A 768 16.36 -10.53 -74.89
C THR A 768 15.32 -10.61 -76.01
N GLY A 769 14.23 -9.83 -75.93
CA GLY A 769 13.25 -9.72 -77.02
C GLY A 769 13.86 -9.23 -78.34
N GLN A 770 14.72 -8.21 -78.30
CA GLN A 770 15.43 -7.74 -79.51
C GLN A 770 16.37 -8.79 -80.12
N ARG A 771 16.94 -9.70 -79.31
CA ARG A 771 17.71 -10.83 -79.82
C ARG A 771 16.83 -11.85 -80.51
N LEU A 772 15.65 -12.16 -79.95
CA LEU A 772 14.65 -12.98 -80.62
C LEU A 772 14.25 -12.38 -81.98
N GLU A 773 13.99 -11.07 -82.06
CA GLU A 773 13.73 -10.39 -83.35
C GLU A 773 14.89 -10.50 -84.35
N SER A 774 16.13 -10.52 -83.85
CA SER A 774 17.31 -10.67 -84.70
C SER A 774 17.42 -12.10 -85.26
N VAL A 775 17.01 -13.10 -84.49
CA VAL A 775 16.89 -14.50 -84.93
C VAL A 775 15.78 -14.63 -85.98
N ARG A 776 14.59 -14.06 -85.73
CA ARG A 776 13.47 -14.03 -86.69
C ARG A 776 13.86 -13.44 -88.04
N ALA A 777 14.68 -12.38 -88.03
CA ALA A 777 15.17 -11.71 -89.23
C ALA A 777 16.35 -12.42 -89.93
N GLY A 778 16.78 -13.61 -89.45
CA GLY A 778 17.91 -14.35 -90.01
C GLY A 778 19.28 -13.68 -89.81
N ARG A 779 19.35 -12.64 -88.96
CA ARG A 779 20.60 -11.87 -88.73
C ARG A 779 21.54 -12.54 -87.73
N PHE A 780 21.03 -13.48 -86.94
CA PHE A 780 21.79 -14.13 -85.87
C PHE A 780 21.29 -15.58 -85.65
N PRO A 781 22.18 -16.59 -85.59
CA PRO A 781 21.77 -17.95 -85.28
C PRO A 781 21.60 -18.17 -83.77
N ALA A 782 20.52 -18.83 -83.37
CA ALA A 782 20.34 -19.26 -81.99
C ALA A 782 21.18 -20.53 -81.71
N ARG A 783 22.17 -20.41 -80.83
CA ARG A 783 22.96 -21.55 -80.31
C ARG A 783 22.29 -22.18 -79.10
N GLU A 784 22.49 -23.48 -78.92
CA GLU A 784 22.07 -24.21 -77.73
C GLU A 784 23.01 -23.90 -76.56
N PHE A 785 22.44 -23.62 -75.39
CA PHE A 785 23.16 -23.52 -74.13
C PHE A 785 22.90 -24.76 -73.27
N GLU A 786 23.93 -25.20 -72.55
CA GLU A 786 23.78 -26.17 -71.48
C GLU A 786 23.10 -25.52 -70.27
N ARG A 787 22.40 -26.34 -69.48
CA ARG A 787 21.75 -25.87 -68.26
C ARG A 787 22.82 -25.49 -67.22
N PRO A 788 22.83 -24.25 -66.70
CA PRO A 788 23.75 -23.87 -65.63
C PRO A 788 23.51 -24.70 -64.38
N TRP A 789 24.57 -25.11 -63.69
CA TRP A 789 24.44 -25.90 -62.45
C TRP A 789 23.64 -25.21 -61.34
N LYS A 790 23.62 -23.87 -61.33
CA LYS A 790 22.84 -23.05 -60.38
C LYS A 790 21.35 -22.97 -60.70
N VAL A 791 20.94 -23.32 -61.92
CA VAL A 791 19.54 -23.34 -62.38
C VAL A 791 19.17 -24.78 -62.65
N ALA A 792 19.12 -25.55 -61.57
CA ALA A 792 18.87 -26.99 -61.61
C ALA A 792 17.49 -27.30 -62.19
N ARG A 793 17.36 -28.44 -62.85
CA ARG A 793 16.07 -28.91 -63.38
C ARG A 793 15.08 -29.13 -62.23
N SER A 794 13.87 -28.59 -62.37
CA SER A 794 12.84 -28.69 -61.34
C SER A 794 12.22 -30.08 -61.23
N ALA A 795 11.65 -30.42 -60.07
CA ALA A 795 11.02 -31.71 -59.82
C ALA A 795 9.80 -31.95 -60.73
N ILE A 796 8.99 -30.93 -61.03
CA ILE A 796 7.90 -31.05 -62.01
C ILE A 796 8.41 -31.32 -63.44
N SER A 797 9.56 -30.74 -63.81
CA SER A 797 10.20 -31.00 -65.10
C SER A 797 10.77 -32.43 -65.17
N PHE A 798 11.35 -32.93 -64.07
CA PHE A 798 11.75 -34.34 -63.97
C PHE A 798 10.56 -35.29 -64.05
N ALA A 799 9.48 -35.02 -63.33
CA ALA A 799 8.29 -35.85 -63.30
C ALA A 799 7.64 -35.96 -64.70
N LEU A 800 7.42 -34.83 -65.38
CA LEU A 800 6.79 -34.83 -66.69
C LEU A 800 7.68 -35.52 -67.74
N TRP A 801 8.87 -34.99 -67.96
CA TRP A 801 9.71 -35.39 -69.09
C TRP A 801 10.54 -36.65 -68.83
N GLY A 802 10.98 -36.85 -67.58
CA GLY A 802 11.83 -37.97 -67.20
C GLY A 802 11.05 -39.21 -66.78
N THR A 803 9.91 -39.06 -66.11
CA THR A 803 9.14 -40.21 -65.60
C THR A 803 7.91 -40.53 -66.46
N ILE A 804 7.06 -39.55 -66.75
CA ILE A 804 5.78 -39.82 -67.44
C ILE A 804 5.99 -40.03 -68.94
N LEU A 805 6.70 -39.09 -69.59
CA LEU A 805 6.89 -39.11 -71.05
C LEU A 805 8.09 -39.96 -71.50
N ASP A 806 9.02 -40.26 -70.59
CA ASP A 806 10.28 -40.97 -70.88
C ASP A 806 11.08 -40.37 -72.05
N MET A 807 11.17 -39.04 -72.09
CA MET A 807 11.87 -38.27 -73.13
C MET A 807 13.09 -37.51 -72.59
N GLY A 808 13.51 -37.78 -71.35
CA GLY A 808 14.73 -37.23 -70.77
C GLY A 808 14.76 -35.70 -70.74
N ASP A 809 15.66 -35.09 -71.52
CA ASP A 809 15.88 -33.64 -71.64
C ASP A 809 15.27 -33.02 -72.92
N ASP A 810 14.45 -33.76 -73.67
CA ASP A 810 13.81 -33.26 -74.90
C ASP A 810 13.00 -31.97 -74.65
N GLY A 811 12.42 -31.80 -73.45
CA GLY A 811 11.74 -30.58 -73.04
C GLY A 811 12.63 -29.33 -72.93
N PHE A 812 13.95 -29.50 -72.87
CA PHE A 812 14.92 -28.43 -72.81
C PHE A 812 15.61 -28.20 -74.16
N THR A 813 15.94 -29.27 -74.88
CA THR A 813 16.77 -29.23 -76.09
C THR A 813 15.97 -29.15 -77.40
N ARG A 814 14.69 -29.51 -77.39
CA ARG A 814 13.85 -29.52 -78.60
C ARG A 814 12.76 -28.47 -78.55
N LEU A 815 12.24 -28.12 -79.73
CA LEU A 815 11.11 -27.21 -79.83
C LEU A 815 9.84 -27.92 -79.34
N LEU A 816 9.13 -27.29 -78.41
CA LEU A 816 8.01 -27.90 -77.70
C LEU A 816 6.85 -28.27 -78.64
N GLY A 817 6.61 -27.47 -79.68
CA GLY A 817 5.62 -27.78 -80.72
C GLY A 817 5.92 -29.09 -81.46
N ASP A 818 7.20 -29.36 -81.71
CA ASP A 818 7.64 -30.56 -82.45
C ASP A 818 7.59 -31.82 -81.59
N VAL A 819 7.74 -31.66 -80.27
CA VAL A 819 7.68 -32.77 -79.31
C VAL A 819 6.23 -33.11 -78.98
N ALA A 820 5.40 -32.11 -78.74
CA ALA A 820 3.97 -32.30 -78.48
C ALA A 820 3.23 -32.92 -79.68
N GLY A 821 3.62 -32.59 -80.92
CA GLY A 821 3.02 -33.18 -82.13
C GLY A 821 3.31 -34.68 -82.35
N LYS A 822 4.17 -35.29 -81.53
CA LYS A 822 4.56 -36.71 -81.63
C LYS A 822 3.89 -37.61 -80.58
N LEU A 823 3.20 -37.03 -79.60
CA LEU A 823 2.50 -37.69 -78.49
C LEU A 823 0.98 -37.69 -78.76
#